data_AF-A0A9P3G2P1-F1
#
_entry.id   AF-A0A9P3G2P1-F1
#
_cell.length_a   1.000
_cell.length_b   1.000
_cell.length_c   1.000
_cell.angle_alpha   90.00
_cell.angle_beta   90.00
_cell.angle_gamma   90.00
#
_symmetry.space_group_name_H-M   'P 1'
#
loop_
_entity.id
_entity.type
_entity.pdbx_description
1 polymer ?
#
loop_
_entity_poly.entity_id
_entity_poly.type
_entity_poly.pdbx_seq_one_letter_code
_entity_poly.pdbx_strand_id
1 'polypeptide(L)'
;MIHSRLDERQRARRRRFVLKGTRYQLVCEDAPWGSDFHGDTTLVIPRFVNQRIPNTVGDIVAGKSRMPRVPDPNDLIPAPSIDRLQLWGLVTMAHQRAVPEKELFTSLGPGKVFELRPEPRSQVPLQWVHVGPMAIPDELADTPSHKMDSRWLLKTLNAVLSTKYRSNMPGLQNCLAQVLSSSRDFGEAYGTLRPWWSLQAGISFANLFGLMKARRQELRLQWDSAIRDFCITDARLPPRRVWDLFSNRVLPFHTLPRWPGDKPVGYIPPVVWAISHGWVDAVNRTTVRTKINGEEWLVPIPAQTSLAHIRVELLNMGAEYVWLDVLCLRQESFGPNSGPLERLRLNEWATDLPTIGAIYQRQALTDMEWRPPGQPAVLGRQGDYIGSKDQPHHDLPCVTYFNGLGLALDVSPTSLNSDRHWAHRVWTLQETRYTWLPGGLTGSAPDGADAFFAEVRWITASAQGVRSAIRLITDVRARRCTSEHDRINGLVHMLGCTTLPVYDASLPIETTWATTIKHLPAWQRTDIFVQYTVDKLFALFVSWDRLLQDEPKFPYADVDLRNLRVELTGEQGDQELLHLANDRELYTIGSGEYCQRGYAIWRCRILHTMSRKGSDDYVPHGPNVEMRHLNHHGLVRAVLRFEGMHGVLIPSVDYMLLGFYSKWFERWRQWWVAIEVVGERKMGNGESAHEGLKWAVLLMHEEEEERVLRMHIGRQNTNVVYITGQRAKTRSRCSEEYLDALETQLLQDHENKA
;
A
#
# COMPACT_ATOMS: atom_id res chain seq x y z
N MET A 1 -38.28 -37.63 -12.17
CA MET A 1 -36.92 -38.08 -12.54
C MET A 1 -35.94 -36.90 -12.46
N ILE A 2 -35.87 -36.25 -11.28
CA ILE A 2 -35.04 -35.07 -11.01
C ILE A 2 -34.45 -35.29 -9.61
N HIS A 3 -33.49 -36.20 -9.50
CA HIS A 3 -32.76 -36.45 -8.24
C HIS A 3 -31.33 -36.96 -8.47
N SER A 4 -30.66 -36.53 -9.54
CA SER A 4 -29.30 -37.03 -9.83
C SER A 4 -28.33 -36.00 -10.44
N ARG A 5 -28.48 -34.69 -10.16
CA ARG A 5 -27.54 -33.66 -10.66
C ARG A 5 -26.94 -32.74 -9.57
N LEU A 6 -27.20 -33.02 -8.30
CA LEU A 6 -26.62 -32.25 -7.18
C LEU A 6 -25.42 -32.94 -6.51
N ASP A 7 -25.03 -34.14 -6.96
CA ASP A 7 -24.03 -34.98 -6.26
C ASP A 7 -22.64 -35.04 -6.92
N GLU A 8 -22.39 -34.24 -7.97
CA GLU A 8 -21.12 -34.28 -8.72
C GLU A 8 -20.18 -33.09 -8.50
N ARG A 9 -20.55 -32.07 -7.70
CA ARG A 9 -19.69 -30.90 -7.44
C ARG A 9 -18.87 -30.96 -6.15
N GLN A 10 -19.02 -31.99 -5.33
CA GLN A 10 -18.27 -32.20 -4.07
C GLN A 10 -17.32 -33.41 -4.09
N ARG A 11 -16.75 -33.79 -5.24
CA ARG A 11 -15.57 -34.69 -5.22
C ARG A 11 -14.36 -33.86 -4.82
N ALA A 12 -13.84 -34.08 -3.61
CA ALA A 12 -12.51 -33.62 -3.21
C ALA A 12 -11.51 -33.98 -4.31
N ARG A 13 -10.99 -32.96 -5.01
CA ARG A 13 -9.95 -33.14 -6.02
C ARG A 13 -8.70 -33.61 -5.28
N ARG A 14 -8.10 -34.70 -5.76
CA ARG A 14 -6.87 -35.24 -5.18
C ARG A 14 -5.69 -34.77 -6.02
N ARG A 15 -4.60 -34.41 -5.36
CA ARG A 15 -3.34 -34.07 -6.02
C ARG A 15 -2.25 -35.02 -5.60
N ARG A 16 -1.40 -35.36 -6.57
CA ARG A 16 -0.18 -36.12 -6.33
C ARG A 16 0.98 -35.15 -6.20
N PHE A 17 1.64 -35.14 -5.06
CA PHE A 17 2.88 -34.41 -4.83
C PHE A 17 4.05 -35.38 -4.87
N VAL A 18 5.10 -35.03 -5.60
CA VAL A 18 6.32 -35.85 -5.71
C VAL A 18 7.51 -35.00 -5.29
N LEU A 19 8.28 -35.47 -4.30
CA LEU A 19 9.52 -34.79 -3.91
C LEU A 19 10.64 -35.16 -4.89
N LYS A 20 11.09 -34.19 -5.68
CA LYS A 20 12.00 -34.37 -6.83
C LYS A 20 13.26 -35.14 -6.43
N GLY A 21 13.61 -36.16 -7.23
CA GLY A 21 14.83 -36.94 -7.02
C GLY A 21 14.79 -37.86 -5.80
N THR A 22 13.59 -38.14 -5.28
CA THR A 22 13.37 -39.11 -4.19
C THR A 22 12.25 -40.09 -4.59
N ARG A 23 12.06 -41.14 -3.78
CA ARG A 23 10.94 -42.08 -3.93
C ARG A 23 9.64 -41.58 -3.30
N TYR A 24 9.66 -40.42 -2.63
CA TYR A 24 8.54 -39.96 -1.85
C TYR A 24 7.49 -39.31 -2.75
N GLN A 25 6.28 -39.84 -2.66
CA GLN A 25 5.09 -39.29 -3.30
C GLN A 25 3.94 -39.38 -2.32
N LEU A 26 3.08 -38.37 -2.35
CA LEU A 26 1.89 -38.32 -1.52
C LEU A 26 0.70 -37.92 -2.37
N VAL A 27 -0.40 -38.64 -2.21
CA VAL A 27 -1.70 -38.23 -2.75
C VAL A 27 -2.52 -37.71 -1.58
N CYS A 28 -2.90 -36.44 -1.62
CA CYS A 28 -3.76 -35.83 -0.62
C CYS A 28 -4.81 -34.95 -1.29
N GLU A 29 -5.74 -34.46 -0.48
CA GLU A 29 -6.72 -33.48 -0.93
C GLU A 29 -6.03 -32.19 -1.37
N ASP A 30 -6.66 -31.53 -2.33
CA ASP A 30 -6.23 -30.24 -2.85
C ASP A 30 -6.07 -29.20 -1.74
N ALA A 31 -5.21 -28.21 -2.01
CA ALA A 31 -5.08 -27.08 -1.10
C ALA A 31 -6.41 -26.31 -1.02
N PRO A 32 -6.73 -25.73 0.15
CA PRO A 32 -8.03 -25.08 0.40
C PRO A 32 -8.28 -23.78 -0.38
N TRP A 33 -7.36 -23.38 -1.26
CA TRP A 33 -7.49 -22.19 -2.13
C TRP A 33 -7.49 -22.56 -3.62
N GLY A 34 -7.59 -23.85 -3.97
CA GLY A 34 -7.31 -24.41 -5.29
C GLY A 34 -8.44 -24.37 -6.35
N SER A 35 -9.39 -23.42 -6.26
CA SER A 35 -10.51 -23.32 -7.22
C SER A 35 -10.09 -23.25 -8.69
N ASP A 36 -8.86 -22.80 -8.96
CA ASP A 36 -8.37 -22.44 -10.30
C ASP A 36 -7.77 -23.64 -11.05
N PHE A 37 -7.73 -24.82 -10.45
CA PHE A 37 -6.99 -25.97 -10.98
C PHE A 37 -7.89 -27.18 -11.23
N HIS A 38 -8.17 -27.49 -12.50
CA HIS A 38 -8.98 -28.64 -12.90
C HIS A 38 -8.12 -29.86 -13.28
N GLY A 39 -8.46 -31.05 -12.78
CA GLY A 39 -7.89 -32.34 -13.18
C GLY A 39 -6.83 -32.95 -12.23
N ASP A 40 -6.57 -34.24 -12.39
CA ASP A 40 -5.50 -34.97 -11.67
C ASP A 40 -4.13 -34.49 -12.18
N THR A 41 -3.47 -33.60 -11.42
CA THR A 41 -2.14 -33.09 -11.76
C THR A 41 -1.11 -33.59 -10.76
N THR A 42 0.03 -34.06 -11.26
CA THR A 42 1.20 -34.38 -10.41
C THR A 42 2.10 -33.15 -10.30
N LEU A 43 2.29 -32.65 -9.08
CA LEU A 43 3.20 -31.54 -8.80
C LEU A 43 4.54 -32.06 -8.30
N VAL A 44 5.62 -31.73 -9.03
CA VAL A 44 6.98 -32.08 -8.63
C VAL A 44 7.56 -30.96 -7.77
N ILE A 45 7.72 -31.22 -6.47
CA ILE A 45 8.27 -30.27 -5.51
C ILE A 45 9.79 -30.41 -5.49
N PRO A 46 10.55 -29.32 -5.68
CA PRO A 46 12.01 -29.35 -5.53
C PRO A 46 12.44 -29.83 -4.13
N ARG A 47 13.45 -30.71 -4.10
CA ARG A 47 13.94 -31.31 -2.84
C ARG A 47 14.49 -30.25 -1.89
N PHE A 48 15.29 -29.32 -2.41
CA PHE A 48 16.00 -28.35 -1.57
C PHE A 48 15.22 -27.05 -1.42
N VAL A 49 15.24 -26.48 -0.21
CA VAL A 49 14.49 -25.27 0.16
C VAL A 49 14.71 -24.13 -0.83
N ASN A 50 15.96 -23.82 -1.13
CA ASN A 50 16.38 -22.74 -2.02
C ASN A 50 16.08 -22.98 -3.52
N GLN A 51 15.38 -24.06 -3.89
CA GLN A 51 14.96 -24.35 -5.26
C GLN A 51 13.44 -24.26 -5.46
N ARG A 52 12.66 -24.06 -4.38
CA ARG A 52 11.19 -24.20 -4.41
C ARG A 52 10.51 -22.95 -4.90
N ILE A 53 10.75 -21.84 -4.22
CA ILE A 53 10.25 -20.52 -4.61
C ILE A 53 11.38 -19.85 -5.40
N PRO A 54 11.17 -19.52 -6.69
CA PRO A 54 12.19 -18.86 -7.50
C PRO A 54 12.51 -17.49 -6.90
N ASN A 55 13.56 -17.41 -6.08
CA ASN A 55 14.19 -16.13 -5.80
C ASN A 55 14.82 -15.69 -7.11
N THR A 56 14.31 -14.61 -7.72
CA THR A 56 14.82 -13.96 -8.96
C THR A 56 16.32 -13.60 -8.93
N VAL A 57 17.01 -13.90 -7.84
CA VAL A 57 18.36 -13.46 -7.48
C VAL A 57 19.38 -14.59 -7.49
N GLY A 58 18.97 -15.85 -7.22
CA GLY A 58 19.91 -16.98 -7.09
C GLY A 58 20.75 -17.22 -8.34
N ASP A 59 20.19 -16.90 -9.51
CA ASP A 59 20.86 -17.04 -10.81
C ASP A 59 21.71 -15.80 -11.16
N ILE A 60 21.30 -14.59 -10.76
CA ILE A 60 21.99 -13.33 -11.07
C ILE A 60 23.31 -13.20 -10.29
N VAL A 61 23.33 -13.54 -9.00
CA VAL A 61 24.53 -13.41 -8.16
C VAL A 61 25.59 -14.47 -8.52
N ALA A 62 25.18 -15.60 -9.11
CA ALA A 62 26.07 -16.66 -9.56
C ALA A 62 26.65 -16.45 -10.97
N GLY A 63 26.39 -15.29 -11.61
CA GLY A 63 26.81 -15.03 -13.00
C GLY A 63 26.16 -15.96 -14.03
N LYS A 64 25.13 -16.72 -13.64
CA LYS A 64 24.36 -17.57 -14.54
C LYS A 64 23.15 -16.78 -14.98
N SER A 65 23.26 -16.08 -16.10
CA SER A 65 22.10 -15.47 -16.75
C SER A 65 21.08 -16.55 -17.12
N ARG A 66 20.16 -16.84 -16.21
CA ARG A 66 18.82 -17.26 -16.58
C ARG A 66 17.93 -16.09 -16.24
N MET A 67 17.60 -15.33 -17.29
CA MET A 67 16.39 -14.52 -17.32
C MET A 67 15.25 -15.29 -16.65
N PRO A 68 14.36 -14.62 -15.89
CA PRO A 68 13.15 -15.27 -15.40
C PRO A 68 12.48 -16.00 -16.56
N ARG A 69 11.87 -17.16 -16.28
CA ARG A 69 10.91 -17.73 -17.24
C ARG A 69 9.89 -16.62 -17.51
N VAL A 70 9.94 -16.06 -18.71
CA VAL A 70 8.78 -15.39 -19.29
C VAL A 70 7.67 -16.45 -19.21
N PRO A 71 6.57 -16.21 -18.48
CA PRO A 71 5.47 -17.15 -18.47
C PRO A 71 5.12 -17.46 -19.91
N ASP A 72 5.03 -18.74 -20.27
CA ASP A 72 4.45 -19.06 -21.57
C ASP A 72 3.05 -18.42 -21.57
N PRO A 73 2.64 -17.63 -22.58
CA PRO A 73 1.28 -17.15 -22.64
C PRO A 73 0.23 -18.28 -22.61
N ASN A 74 0.65 -19.55 -22.78
CA ASN A 74 -0.15 -20.76 -22.61
C ASN A 74 -0.03 -21.43 -21.22
N ASP A 75 0.79 -20.92 -20.29
CA ASP A 75 0.80 -21.38 -18.90
C ASP A 75 -0.55 -21.00 -18.27
N LEU A 76 -1.46 -21.98 -18.19
CA LEU A 76 -2.82 -21.83 -17.66
C LEU A 76 -2.86 -21.41 -16.17
N ILE A 77 -1.71 -21.30 -15.49
CA ILE A 77 -1.60 -21.14 -14.03
C ILE A 77 -0.59 -20.03 -13.68
N PRO A 78 -0.98 -19.01 -12.90
CA PRO A 78 -0.07 -17.99 -12.38
C PRO A 78 0.97 -18.56 -11.40
N ALA A 79 2.24 -18.12 -11.51
CA ALA A 79 3.36 -18.58 -10.68
C ALA A 79 3.11 -18.54 -9.14
N PRO A 80 2.48 -17.49 -8.56
CA PRO A 80 2.21 -17.45 -7.13
C PRO A 80 1.28 -18.57 -6.63
N SER A 81 0.36 -19.03 -7.48
CA SER A 81 -0.54 -20.14 -7.14
C SER A 81 0.22 -21.48 -7.08
N ILE A 82 1.27 -21.64 -7.89
CA ILE A 82 2.15 -22.82 -7.84
C ILE A 82 2.96 -22.83 -6.55
N ASP A 83 3.53 -21.70 -6.14
CA ASP A 83 4.33 -21.59 -4.92
C ASP A 83 3.52 -21.99 -3.68
N ARG A 84 2.28 -21.50 -3.57
CA ARG A 84 1.38 -21.92 -2.47
C ARG A 84 1.10 -23.43 -2.49
N LEU A 85 0.86 -24.02 -3.66
CA LEU A 85 0.63 -25.47 -3.77
C LEU A 85 1.87 -26.29 -3.39
N GLN A 86 3.07 -25.83 -3.72
CA GLN A 86 4.30 -26.50 -3.29
C GLN A 86 4.44 -26.47 -1.77
N LEU A 87 4.19 -25.32 -1.13
CA LEU A 87 4.19 -25.20 0.34
C LEU A 87 3.16 -26.15 0.97
N TRP A 88 1.95 -26.23 0.42
CA TRP A 88 0.92 -27.16 0.87
C TRP A 88 1.38 -28.62 0.83
N GLY A 89 1.94 -29.05 -0.30
CA GLY A 89 2.44 -30.41 -0.46
C GLY A 89 3.55 -30.75 0.55
N LEU A 90 4.46 -29.82 0.81
CA LEU A 90 5.53 -30.00 1.81
C LEU A 90 4.99 -30.17 3.22
N VAL A 91 4.09 -29.28 3.62
CA VAL A 91 3.49 -29.30 4.95
C VAL A 91 2.67 -30.56 5.15
N THR A 92 1.93 -31.00 4.12
CA THR A 92 1.15 -32.25 4.20
C THR A 92 2.06 -33.47 4.29
N MET A 93 3.14 -33.53 3.51
CA MET A 93 4.16 -34.59 3.62
C MET A 93 4.81 -34.66 5.00
N ALA A 94 5.09 -33.50 5.60
CA ALA A 94 5.65 -33.41 6.95
C ALA A 94 4.64 -33.84 8.02
N HIS A 95 3.41 -33.30 7.95
CA HIS A 95 2.33 -33.57 8.89
C HIS A 95 1.99 -35.06 8.95
N GLN A 96 1.83 -35.70 7.78
CA GLN A 96 1.56 -37.13 7.68
C GLN A 96 2.78 -38.02 7.94
N ARG A 97 3.94 -37.42 8.25
CA ARG A 97 5.22 -38.12 8.44
C ARG A 97 5.61 -39.01 7.25
N ALA A 98 5.14 -38.66 6.06
CA ALA A 98 5.40 -39.41 4.83
C ALA A 98 6.87 -39.25 4.38
N VAL A 99 7.51 -38.15 4.78
CA VAL A 99 8.89 -37.81 4.43
C VAL A 99 9.63 -37.32 5.67
N PRO A 100 10.88 -37.75 5.92
CA PRO A 100 11.69 -37.22 7.02
C PRO A 100 11.89 -35.71 6.95
N GLU A 101 11.87 -35.02 8.09
CA GLU A 101 12.05 -33.57 8.18
C GLU A 101 13.30 -33.07 7.46
N LYS A 102 14.42 -33.78 7.60
CA LYS A 102 15.69 -33.42 6.95
C LYS A 102 15.61 -33.49 5.42
N GLU A 103 14.75 -34.32 4.86
CA GLU A 103 14.52 -34.35 3.41
C GLU A 103 13.62 -33.18 2.95
N LEU A 104 12.75 -32.68 3.84
CA LEU A 104 11.83 -31.59 3.55
C LEU A 104 12.41 -30.20 3.86
N PHE A 105 13.33 -30.06 4.80
CA PHE A 105 13.75 -28.74 5.30
C PHE A 105 15.27 -28.52 5.21
N THR A 106 15.89 -29.16 4.19
CA THR A 106 17.31 -28.95 3.88
C THR A 106 17.50 -27.98 2.71
N SER A 107 18.35 -26.96 2.90
CA SER A 107 18.86 -26.08 1.86
C SER A 107 20.13 -26.67 1.22
N LEU A 108 20.27 -26.51 -0.10
CA LEU A 108 21.50 -26.86 -0.82
C LEU A 108 22.42 -25.65 -0.91
N GLY A 109 23.70 -25.82 -0.58
CA GLY A 109 24.70 -24.79 -0.83
C GLY A 109 26.07 -25.18 -0.27
N PRO A 110 27.11 -24.38 -0.58
CA PRO A 110 28.44 -24.58 -0.04
C PRO A 110 28.54 -24.04 1.40
N GLY A 111 29.51 -24.56 2.17
CA GLY A 111 29.86 -24.05 3.49
C GLY A 111 29.40 -24.93 4.64
N LYS A 112 29.61 -24.45 5.87
CA LYS A 112 29.20 -25.15 7.08
C LYS A 112 27.67 -25.19 7.18
N VAL A 113 27.12 -26.40 7.31
CA VAL A 113 25.69 -26.63 7.54
C VAL A 113 25.38 -26.51 9.03
N PHE A 114 24.28 -25.83 9.34
CA PHE A 114 23.73 -25.69 10.67
C PHE A 114 22.33 -26.29 10.73
N GLU A 115 21.94 -26.76 11.91
CA GLU A 115 20.58 -27.22 12.21
C GLU A 115 19.97 -26.24 13.20
N LEU A 116 18.90 -25.57 12.81
CA LEU A 116 18.14 -24.64 13.64
C LEU A 116 16.83 -25.31 14.06
N ARG A 117 16.65 -25.53 15.35
CA ARG A 117 15.46 -26.18 15.92
C ARG A 117 14.86 -25.30 17.03
N PRO A 118 13.77 -24.57 16.75
CA PRO A 118 13.07 -23.81 17.76
C PRO A 118 12.40 -24.74 18.77
N GLU A 119 12.37 -24.32 20.03
CA GLU A 119 11.67 -25.02 21.11
C GLU A 119 10.62 -24.11 21.76
N PRO A 120 9.47 -24.66 22.21
CA PRO A 120 9.03 -26.04 22.03
C PRO A 120 8.58 -26.32 20.59
N ARG A 121 8.58 -27.59 20.16
CA ARG A 121 8.10 -27.96 18.82
C ARG A 121 6.68 -27.42 18.53
N SER A 122 6.57 -26.61 17.49
CA SER A 122 5.30 -26.05 17.00
C SER A 122 4.39 -27.08 16.30
N GLN A 123 3.10 -26.75 16.18
CA GLN A 123 2.14 -27.49 15.34
C GLN A 123 2.34 -27.21 13.84
N VAL A 124 3.04 -26.14 13.48
CA VAL A 124 3.31 -25.71 12.10
C VAL A 124 4.58 -26.40 11.58
N PRO A 125 4.50 -27.32 10.60
CA PRO A 125 5.66 -28.08 10.14
C PRO A 125 6.83 -27.26 9.60
N LEU A 126 6.57 -26.11 8.96
CA LEU A 126 7.63 -25.21 8.49
C LEU A 126 8.43 -24.59 9.64
N GLN A 127 7.92 -24.60 10.87
CA GLN A 127 8.62 -24.06 12.06
C GLN A 127 9.48 -25.10 12.78
N TRP A 128 9.50 -26.37 12.33
CA TRP A 128 10.12 -27.47 13.10
C TRP A 128 11.65 -27.47 13.09
N VAL A 129 12.25 -27.35 11.90
CA VAL A 129 13.69 -27.41 11.74
C VAL A 129 14.09 -26.78 10.42
N HIS A 130 15.20 -26.06 10.40
CA HIS A 130 15.89 -25.69 9.17
C HIS A 130 17.30 -26.28 9.17
N VAL A 131 17.68 -26.94 8.09
CA VAL A 131 19.04 -27.48 7.92
C VAL A 131 19.67 -26.84 6.69
N GLY A 132 20.72 -26.05 6.87
CA GLY A 132 21.28 -25.35 5.72
C GLY A 132 22.61 -24.67 5.99
N PRO A 133 23.35 -24.34 4.94
CA PRO A 133 24.48 -23.44 5.05
C PRO A 133 24.02 -21.99 5.27
N MET A 134 24.95 -21.13 5.68
CA MET A 134 24.78 -19.67 5.85
C MET A 134 23.85 -19.21 6.99
N ALA A 135 22.74 -19.90 7.27
CA ALA A 135 21.88 -19.55 8.39
C ALA A 135 22.53 -19.94 9.73
N ILE A 136 23.18 -18.97 10.40
CA ILE A 136 23.95 -19.24 11.61
C ILE A 136 23.05 -19.40 12.85
N PRO A 137 23.41 -20.28 13.79
CA PRO A 137 22.66 -20.46 15.02
C PRO A 137 22.86 -19.26 15.97
N ASP A 138 21.92 -19.08 16.90
CA ASP A 138 21.90 -17.92 17.79
C ASP A 138 23.14 -17.86 18.67
N GLU A 139 23.68 -19.00 19.12
CA GLU A 139 24.91 -19.03 19.92
C GLU A 139 26.12 -18.46 19.15
N LEU A 140 26.16 -18.69 17.84
CA LEU A 140 27.22 -18.14 16.99
C LEU A 140 26.97 -16.65 16.73
N ALA A 141 25.73 -16.28 16.35
CA ALA A 141 25.36 -14.89 16.10
C ALA A 141 25.61 -13.99 17.34
N ASP A 142 25.31 -14.50 18.52
CA ASP A 142 25.41 -13.80 19.80
C ASP A 142 26.83 -13.67 20.35
N THR A 143 27.84 -14.17 19.64
CA THR A 143 29.24 -14.07 20.05
C THR A 143 29.64 -12.58 20.15
N PRO A 144 29.94 -12.05 21.36
CA PRO A 144 30.22 -10.62 21.53
C PRO A 144 31.49 -10.17 20.81
N SER A 145 31.51 -8.92 20.34
CA SER A 145 32.66 -8.38 19.58
C SER A 145 33.99 -8.39 20.31
N HIS A 146 34.00 -8.17 21.63
CA HIS A 146 35.22 -8.25 22.44
C HIS A 146 35.82 -9.67 22.53
N LYS A 147 35.07 -10.71 22.15
CA LYS A 147 35.57 -12.10 22.06
C LYS A 147 36.07 -12.46 20.66
N MET A 148 35.99 -11.54 19.70
CA MET A 148 36.36 -11.75 18.31
C MET A 148 37.61 -10.93 17.96
N ASP A 149 38.63 -11.58 17.42
CA ASP A 149 39.73 -10.90 16.71
C ASP A 149 39.57 -11.07 15.19
N SER A 150 40.32 -10.30 14.40
CA SER A 150 40.25 -10.35 12.93
C SER A 150 40.58 -11.74 12.36
N ARG A 151 41.41 -12.53 13.05
CA ARG A 151 41.80 -13.87 12.63
C ARG A 151 40.64 -14.85 12.81
N TRP A 152 40.01 -14.82 13.99
CA TRP A 152 38.82 -15.59 14.30
C TRP A 152 37.69 -15.21 13.35
N LEU A 153 37.43 -13.91 13.16
CA LEU A 153 36.37 -13.43 12.27
C LEU A 153 36.56 -13.96 10.85
N LEU A 154 37.76 -13.83 10.28
CA LEU A 154 38.06 -14.34 8.94
C LEU A 154 37.90 -15.87 8.85
N LYS A 155 38.40 -16.60 9.86
CA LYS A 155 38.28 -18.07 9.90
C LYS A 155 36.81 -18.49 9.94
N THR A 156 36.00 -17.86 10.77
CA THR A 156 34.58 -18.14 10.90
C THR A 156 33.82 -17.78 9.62
N LEU A 157 34.08 -16.61 9.03
CA LEU A 157 33.48 -16.20 7.75
C LEU A 157 33.82 -17.17 6.62
N ASN A 158 35.10 -17.56 6.49
CA ASN A 158 35.52 -18.55 5.50
C ASN A 158 34.82 -19.91 5.70
N ALA A 159 34.62 -20.34 6.94
CA ALA A 159 33.93 -21.59 7.23
C ALA A 159 32.43 -21.53 6.90
N VAL A 160 31.76 -20.43 7.26
CA VAL A 160 30.32 -20.24 7.03
C VAL A 160 30.02 -20.03 5.54
N LEU A 161 30.80 -19.19 4.86
CA LEU A 161 30.58 -18.78 3.46
C LEU A 161 31.35 -19.64 2.45
N SER A 162 32.05 -20.66 2.92
CA SER A 162 32.86 -21.57 2.08
C SER A 162 33.95 -20.89 1.25
N THR A 163 34.52 -19.78 1.74
CA THR A 163 35.60 -19.05 1.07
C THR A 163 36.98 -19.45 1.60
N LYS A 164 38.03 -19.08 0.87
CA LYS A 164 39.43 -19.35 1.24
C LYS A 164 40.27 -18.07 1.29
N TYR A 165 39.65 -16.96 1.68
CA TYR A 165 40.32 -15.65 1.71
C TYR A 165 41.42 -15.63 2.77
N ARG A 166 42.54 -15.00 2.43
CA ARG A 166 43.76 -14.97 3.24
C ARG A 166 43.97 -13.58 3.81
N SER A 167 44.53 -13.51 5.02
CA SER A 167 44.78 -12.24 5.72
C SER A 167 45.66 -11.26 4.95
N ASN A 168 46.49 -11.73 4.03
CA ASN A 168 47.36 -10.90 3.19
C ASN A 168 46.65 -10.28 1.97
N MET A 169 45.37 -10.56 1.75
CA MET A 169 44.60 -9.91 0.69
C MET A 169 44.51 -8.39 0.95
N PRO A 170 44.82 -7.55 -0.06
CA PRO A 170 44.82 -6.10 0.12
C PRO A 170 43.51 -5.57 0.69
N GLY A 171 43.58 -4.81 1.78
CA GLY A 171 42.43 -4.17 2.43
C GLY A 171 41.60 -5.07 3.36
N LEU A 172 41.75 -6.40 3.33
CA LEU A 172 40.90 -7.31 4.11
C LEU A 172 41.05 -7.11 5.62
N GLN A 173 42.28 -7.01 6.14
CA GLN A 173 42.49 -6.80 7.58
C GLN A 173 41.88 -5.49 8.07
N ASN A 174 42.01 -4.41 7.29
CA ASN A 174 41.40 -3.14 7.64
C ASN A 174 39.87 -3.26 7.60
N CYS A 175 39.30 -3.87 6.56
CA CYS A 175 37.86 -4.11 6.46
C CYS A 175 37.32 -4.88 7.68
N LEU A 176 37.97 -5.97 8.07
CA LEU A 176 37.59 -6.77 9.25
C LEU A 176 37.69 -5.95 10.54
N ALA A 177 38.76 -5.17 10.72
CA ALA A 177 38.94 -4.33 11.90
C ALA A 177 37.84 -3.25 12.01
N GLN A 178 37.45 -2.63 10.88
CA GLN A 178 36.38 -1.62 10.85
C GLN A 178 35.00 -2.22 11.15
N VAL A 179 34.72 -3.43 10.66
CA VAL A 179 33.46 -4.11 10.98
C VAL A 179 33.41 -4.52 12.45
N LEU A 180 34.51 -5.04 12.99
CA LEU A 180 34.60 -5.40 14.42
C LEU A 180 34.41 -4.19 15.35
N SER A 181 34.92 -3.02 14.97
CA SER A 181 34.77 -1.80 15.80
C SER A 181 33.36 -1.22 15.79
N SER A 182 32.53 -1.59 14.79
CA SER A 182 31.17 -1.08 14.61
C SER A 182 30.07 -2.10 14.89
N SER A 183 30.41 -3.37 15.11
CA SER A 183 29.46 -4.46 15.36
C SER A 183 29.44 -4.83 16.85
N ARG A 184 28.25 -5.12 17.39
CA ARG A 184 28.09 -5.58 18.78
C ARG A 184 28.44 -7.05 18.95
N ASP A 185 28.13 -7.85 17.95
CA ASP A 185 28.30 -9.30 17.96
C ASP A 185 28.64 -9.84 16.56
N PHE A 186 28.85 -11.16 16.48
CA PHE A 186 29.18 -11.83 15.22
C PHE A 186 28.02 -11.76 14.22
N GLY A 187 26.77 -11.82 14.67
CA GLY A 187 25.59 -11.72 13.80
C GLY A 187 25.61 -10.42 13.02
N GLU A 188 25.84 -9.30 13.69
CA GLU A 188 25.89 -7.98 13.06
C GLU A 188 27.08 -7.85 12.09
N ALA A 189 28.26 -8.36 12.49
CA ALA A 189 29.43 -8.40 11.61
C ALA A 189 29.21 -9.30 10.38
N TYR A 190 28.63 -10.48 10.58
CA TYR A 190 28.33 -11.46 9.55
C TYR A 190 27.32 -10.90 8.54
N GLY A 191 26.17 -10.42 9.02
CA GLY A 191 25.11 -9.89 8.15
C GLY A 191 25.51 -8.60 7.44
N THR A 192 26.42 -7.80 8.02
CA THR A 192 26.99 -6.61 7.37
C THR A 192 27.92 -6.97 6.22
N LEU A 193 28.75 -8.01 6.36
CA LEU A 193 29.75 -8.40 5.37
C LEU A 193 29.21 -9.36 4.31
N ARG A 194 28.28 -10.23 4.68
CA ARG A 194 27.76 -11.32 3.86
C ARG A 194 27.27 -10.89 2.47
N PRO A 195 26.49 -9.79 2.32
CA PRO A 195 26.02 -9.33 1.00
C PRO A 195 27.15 -8.92 0.04
N TRP A 196 28.33 -8.60 0.58
CA TRP A 196 29.47 -8.08 -0.17
C TRP A 196 30.61 -9.09 -0.32
N TRP A 197 30.50 -10.24 0.36
CA TRP A 197 31.62 -11.14 0.58
C TRP A 197 32.10 -11.85 -0.68
N SER A 198 31.20 -12.13 -1.63
CA SER A 198 31.53 -12.85 -2.86
C SER A 198 32.25 -12.01 -3.92
N LEU A 199 32.69 -10.78 -3.57
CA LEU A 199 33.43 -9.82 -4.41
C LEU A 199 33.01 -9.85 -5.89
N GLN A 200 31.94 -9.13 -6.22
CA GLN A 200 31.53 -8.93 -7.62
C GLN A 200 32.64 -8.22 -8.43
N ALA A 201 32.57 -8.31 -9.76
CA ALA A 201 33.54 -7.65 -10.64
C ALA A 201 33.69 -6.15 -10.29
N GLY A 202 34.93 -5.72 -10.02
CA GLY A 202 35.24 -4.34 -9.60
C GLY A 202 35.20 -4.07 -8.08
N ILE A 203 34.75 -5.03 -7.27
CA ILE A 203 34.78 -4.96 -5.80
C ILE A 203 36.00 -5.70 -5.28
N SER A 204 36.75 -5.06 -4.38
CA SER A 204 37.87 -5.67 -3.65
C SER A 204 37.80 -5.29 -2.17
N PHE A 205 38.47 -6.01 -1.29
CA PHE A 205 38.53 -5.61 0.11
C PHE A 205 39.20 -4.24 0.34
N ALA A 206 39.98 -3.75 -0.61
CA ALA A 206 40.59 -2.42 -0.56
C ALA A 206 39.56 -1.28 -0.73
N ASN A 207 38.53 -1.48 -1.55
CA ASN A 207 37.48 -0.46 -1.77
C ASN A 207 36.14 -0.78 -1.09
N LEU A 208 35.95 -2.01 -0.58
CA LEU A 208 34.70 -2.49 0.00
C LEU A 208 34.14 -1.57 1.09
N PHE A 209 34.98 -1.19 2.06
CA PHE A 209 34.54 -0.28 3.12
C PHE A 209 34.10 1.09 2.59
N GLY A 210 34.79 1.60 1.56
CA GLY A 210 34.42 2.82 0.85
C GLY A 210 33.05 2.71 0.19
N LEU A 211 32.76 1.57 -0.47
CA LEU A 211 31.46 1.29 -1.09
C LEU A 211 30.33 1.20 -0.07
N MET A 212 30.55 0.51 1.06
CA MET A 212 29.56 0.42 2.14
C MET A 212 29.27 1.80 2.75
N LYS A 213 30.31 2.63 2.93
CA LYS A 213 30.16 4.01 3.42
C LYS A 213 29.40 4.88 2.41
N ALA A 214 29.73 4.76 1.12
CA ALA A 214 29.03 5.45 0.04
C ALA A 214 27.54 5.06 0.02
N ARG A 215 27.23 3.76 0.10
CA ARG A 215 25.85 3.25 0.15
C ARG A 215 25.04 3.84 1.32
N ARG A 216 25.65 3.93 2.51
CA ARG A 216 25.06 4.59 3.68
C ARG A 216 24.77 6.07 3.41
N GLN A 217 25.72 6.77 2.79
CA GLN A 217 25.59 8.20 2.49
C GLN A 217 24.52 8.47 1.42
N GLU A 218 24.48 7.67 0.35
CA GLU A 218 23.46 7.77 -0.71
C GLU A 218 22.04 7.67 -0.16
N LEU A 219 21.77 6.65 0.66
CA LEU A 219 20.46 6.46 1.27
C LEU A 219 20.14 7.58 2.26
N ARG A 220 21.11 8.02 3.07
CA ARG A 220 20.91 9.16 3.96
C ARG A 220 20.52 10.43 3.19
N LEU A 221 21.24 10.76 2.12
CA LEU A 221 20.92 11.91 1.27
C LEU A 221 19.54 11.78 0.63
N GLN A 222 19.15 10.57 0.19
CA GLN A 222 17.81 10.34 -0.33
C GLN A 222 16.74 10.66 0.72
N TRP A 223 16.88 10.12 1.94
CA TRP A 223 15.97 10.39 3.05
C TRP A 223 15.92 11.88 3.41
N ASP A 224 17.08 12.53 3.54
CA ASP A 224 17.17 13.96 3.89
C ASP A 224 16.54 14.85 2.79
N SER A 225 16.64 14.46 1.51
CA SER A 225 16.05 15.20 0.38
C SER A 225 14.54 14.95 0.19
N ALA A 226 14.06 13.80 0.66
CA ALA A 226 12.68 13.36 0.50
C ALA A 226 11.75 13.92 1.60
N ILE A 227 12.27 14.62 2.58
CA ILE A 227 11.50 15.16 3.70
C ILE A 227 11.68 16.67 3.73
N ARG A 228 10.57 17.40 3.63
CA ARG A 228 10.55 18.86 3.73
C ARG A 228 9.38 19.29 4.61
N ASP A 229 9.72 19.90 5.75
CA ASP A 229 8.75 20.35 6.76
C ASP A 229 7.77 19.20 7.11
N PHE A 230 6.48 19.34 6.80
CA PHE A 230 5.45 18.34 7.08
C PHE A 230 5.11 17.42 5.90
N CYS A 231 5.96 17.39 4.87
CA CYS A 231 5.75 16.66 3.62
C CYS A 231 6.89 15.68 3.33
N ILE A 232 6.52 14.45 2.98
CA ILE A 232 7.40 13.47 2.34
C ILE A 232 7.24 13.66 0.83
N THR A 233 8.24 14.23 0.18
CA THR A 233 8.23 14.61 -1.24
C THR A 233 8.45 13.43 -2.18
N ASP A 234 8.98 12.31 -1.68
CA ASP A 234 9.07 11.03 -2.41
C ASP A 234 8.52 9.89 -1.55
N ALA A 235 7.33 9.42 -1.90
CA ALA A 235 6.67 8.30 -1.21
C ALA A 235 7.43 6.97 -1.30
N ARG A 236 8.47 6.84 -2.14
CA ARG A 236 9.17 5.58 -2.45
C ARG A 236 10.42 5.35 -1.60
N LEU A 237 10.43 5.88 -0.38
CA LEU A 237 11.54 5.64 0.54
C LEU A 237 11.66 4.13 0.85
N PRO A 238 12.90 3.57 0.82
CA PRO A 238 13.12 2.20 1.25
C PRO A 238 12.92 2.07 2.76
N PRO A 239 12.73 0.88 3.32
CA PRO A 239 12.69 0.71 4.76
C PRO A 239 14.01 1.16 5.40
N ARG A 240 13.96 1.65 6.64
CA ARG A 240 15.19 1.96 7.42
C ARG A 240 16.00 0.71 7.73
N ARG A 241 15.31 -0.41 7.95
CA ARG A 241 15.86 -1.65 8.48
C ARG A 241 15.25 -2.87 7.80
N VAL A 242 16.01 -3.96 7.76
CA VAL A 242 15.56 -5.28 7.31
C VAL A 242 16.07 -6.34 8.27
N TRP A 243 15.31 -7.40 8.50
CA TRP A 243 15.76 -8.56 9.25
C TRP A 243 16.47 -9.52 8.32
N ASP A 244 17.79 -9.69 8.51
CA ASP A 244 18.57 -10.72 7.86
C ASP A 244 18.40 -12.05 8.61
N LEU A 245 17.69 -12.99 8.01
CA LEU A 245 17.38 -14.29 8.61
C LEU A 245 18.63 -15.16 8.73
N PHE A 246 19.68 -14.94 7.92
CA PHE A 246 20.90 -15.73 8.02
C PHE A 246 21.74 -15.32 9.22
N SER A 247 21.86 -14.02 9.50
CA SER A 247 22.57 -13.53 10.69
C SER A 247 21.72 -13.44 11.96
N ASN A 248 20.40 -13.53 11.82
CA ASN A 248 19.42 -13.24 12.87
C ASN A 248 19.55 -11.83 13.45
N ARG A 249 19.79 -10.82 12.61
CA ARG A 249 19.89 -9.42 13.03
C ARG A 249 19.05 -8.51 12.15
N VAL A 250 18.43 -7.53 12.77
CA VAL A 250 17.83 -6.38 12.10
C VAL A 250 18.96 -5.42 11.80
N LEU A 251 19.21 -5.21 10.52
CA LEU A 251 20.31 -4.39 10.01
C LEU A 251 19.75 -3.16 9.30
N PRO A 252 20.48 -2.02 9.32
CA PRO A 252 20.14 -0.90 8.47
C PRO A 252 20.09 -1.31 7.00
N PHE A 253 19.11 -0.82 6.23
CA PHE A 253 18.91 -1.22 4.84
C PHE A 253 20.14 -0.96 3.94
N HIS A 254 20.99 0.00 4.30
CA HIS A 254 22.24 0.29 3.60
C HIS A 254 23.31 -0.83 3.69
N THR A 255 23.10 -1.88 4.50
CA THR A 255 23.97 -3.07 4.46
C THR A 255 23.77 -3.88 3.19
N LEU A 256 22.63 -3.75 2.52
CA LEU A 256 22.39 -4.34 1.21
C LEU A 256 23.08 -3.51 0.11
N PRO A 257 23.83 -4.15 -0.81
CA PRO A 257 24.42 -3.46 -1.93
C PRO A 257 23.35 -2.88 -2.84
N ARG A 258 23.75 -1.89 -3.65
CA ARG A 258 22.88 -1.36 -4.69
C ARG A 258 22.53 -2.49 -5.67
N TRP A 259 21.25 -2.60 -6.02
CA TRP A 259 20.82 -3.58 -7.01
C TRP A 259 21.42 -3.24 -8.39
N PRO A 260 21.89 -4.23 -9.17
CA PRO A 260 22.48 -3.97 -10.49
C PRO A 260 21.52 -3.27 -11.46
N GLY A 261 22.08 -2.52 -12.40
CA GLY A 261 21.36 -1.75 -13.42
C GLY A 261 20.96 -0.35 -12.97
N ASP A 262 20.21 0.37 -13.82
CA ASP A 262 19.82 1.77 -13.61
C ASP A 262 18.67 1.94 -12.61
N LYS A 263 18.66 1.16 -11.53
CA LYS A 263 17.62 1.23 -10.49
C LYS A 263 17.86 2.42 -9.54
N PRO A 264 16.79 3.02 -9.01
CA PRO A 264 16.90 4.16 -8.09
C PRO A 264 17.61 3.75 -6.79
N VAL A 265 18.21 4.72 -6.10
CA VAL A 265 18.99 4.51 -4.86
C VAL A 265 18.21 3.71 -3.81
N GLY A 266 16.92 4.02 -3.64
CA GLY A 266 16.03 3.37 -2.68
C GLY A 266 15.36 2.09 -3.18
N TYR A 267 15.76 1.52 -4.32
CA TYR A 267 15.17 0.28 -4.84
C TYR A 267 15.27 -0.84 -3.80
N ILE A 268 14.14 -1.49 -3.52
CA ILE A 268 14.06 -2.65 -2.62
C ILE A 268 14.29 -3.92 -3.46
N PRO A 269 15.38 -4.66 -3.21
CA PRO A 269 15.67 -5.88 -3.95
C PRO A 269 14.56 -6.95 -3.82
N PRO A 270 14.33 -7.78 -4.84
CA PRO A 270 13.38 -8.90 -4.78
C PRO A 270 13.64 -9.93 -3.67
N VAL A 271 14.86 -9.96 -3.13
CA VAL A 271 15.26 -10.83 -2.01
C VAL A 271 14.76 -10.34 -0.65
N VAL A 272 14.22 -9.12 -0.57
CA VAL A 272 13.61 -8.56 0.65
C VAL A 272 12.12 -8.83 0.61
N TRP A 273 11.68 -9.86 1.33
CA TRP A 273 10.27 -10.21 1.42
C TRP A 273 9.56 -9.32 2.44
N ALA A 274 8.24 -9.20 2.34
CA ALA A 274 7.43 -8.50 3.34
C ALA A 274 6.63 -9.50 4.17
N ILE A 275 6.24 -9.12 5.39
CA ILE A 275 5.38 -9.93 6.25
C ILE A 275 4.16 -9.13 6.67
N SER A 276 2.99 -9.61 6.26
CA SER A 276 1.70 -9.12 6.75
C SER A 276 1.13 -10.09 7.78
N HIS A 277 0.51 -9.60 8.85
CA HIS A 277 -0.03 -10.48 9.87
C HIS A 277 -1.25 -9.92 10.62
N GLY A 278 -2.12 -10.79 11.11
CA GLY A 278 -3.18 -10.42 12.04
C GLY A 278 -2.62 -9.87 13.35
N TRP A 279 -3.47 -9.20 14.12
CA TRP A 279 -3.16 -8.85 15.50
C TRP A 279 -3.62 -9.94 16.43
N VAL A 280 -3.08 -9.93 17.64
CA VAL A 280 -3.56 -10.74 18.76
C VAL A 280 -3.78 -9.81 19.94
N ASP A 281 -4.75 -10.13 20.80
CA ASP A 281 -5.08 -9.28 21.93
C ASP A 281 -3.90 -9.10 22.88
N ALA A 282 -3.86 -7.96 23.57
CA ALA A 282 -2.79 -7.61 24.51
C ALA A 282 -2.52 -8.71 25.55
N VAL A 283 -3.57 -9.39 26.03
CA VAL A 283 -3.48 -10.50 26.99
C VAL A 283 -2.83 -11.76 26.41
N ASN A 284 -2.87 -11.92 25.09
CA ASN A 284 -2.29 -13.04 24.36
C ASN A 284 -0.94 -12.68 23.72
N ARG A 285 -0.38 -11.52 24.06
CA ARG A 285 0.94 -11.06 23.62
C ARG A 285 1.94 -11.11 24.76
N THR A 286 3.19 -11.34 24.38
CA THR A 286 4.35 -11.08 25.24
C THR A 286 5.25 -10.07 24.56
N THR A 287 5.95 -9.26 25.35
CA THR A 287 6.98 -8.33 24.87
C THR A 287 8.36 -8.91 25.17
N VAL A 288 9.18 -9.07 24.14
CA VAL A 288 10.50 -9.69 24.27
C VAL A 288 11.62 -8.68 24.06
N ARG A 289 12.62 -8.67 24.95
CA ARG A 289 13.93 -8.05 24.69
C ARG A 289 14.77 -9.06 23.92
N THR A 290 15.39 -8.64 22.81
CA THR A 290 16.14 -9.55 21.94
C THR A 290 17.37 -8.89 21.35
N LYS A 291 18.45 -9.64 21.15
CA LYS A 291 19.62 -9.18 20.39
C LYS A 291 19.35 -9.04 18.90
N ILE A 292 18.24 -9.58 18.39
CA ILE A 292 17.86 -9.50 16.97
C ILE A 292 17.78 -8.04 16.52
N ASN A 293 17.11 -7.17 17.29
CA ASN A 293 17.09 -5.72 17.05
C ASN A 293 18.13 -4.97 17.90
N GLY A 294 19.14 -5.69 18.39
CA GLY A 294 20.19 -5.11 19.21
C GLY A 294 19.75 -4.60 20.57
N GLU A 295 18.64 -5.13 21.10
CA GLU A 295 18.02 -4.78 22.38
C GLU A 295 17.52 -3.32 22.48
N GLU A 296 17.37 -2.65 21.33
CA GLU A 296 17.03 -1.23 21.27
C GLU A 296 15.56 -0.93 21.58
N TRP A 297 14.65 -1.87 21.33
CA TRP A 297 13.24 -1.78 21.73
C TRP A 297 12.66 -3.17 22.03
N LEU A 298 11.55 -3.22 22.76
CA LEU A 298 10.82 -4.46 23.03
C LEU A 298 10.00 -4.87 21.81
N VAL A 299 9.91 -6.17 21.54
CA VAL A 299 9.18 -6.70 20.38
C VAL A 299 7.90 -7.40 20.85
N PRO A 300 6.71 -6.89 20.52
CA PRO A 300 5.46 -7.57 20.83
C PRO A 300 5.23 -8.75 19.88
N ILE A 301 5.03 -9.95 20.42
CA ILE A 301 4.72 -11.17 19.65
C ILE A 301 3.62 -11.98 20.36
N PRO A 302 2.89 -12.87 19.64
CA PRO A 302 1.98 -13.79 20.29
C PRO A 302 2.69 -14.68 21.32
N ALA A 303 2.04 -14.94 22.46
CA ALA A 303 2.61 -15.73 23.55
C ALA A 303 2.87 -17.20 23.18
N GLN A 304 2.18 -17.71 22.15
CA GLN A 304 2.28 -19.10 21.69
C GLN A 304 3.42 -19.33 20.67
N THR A 305 4.20 -18.31 20.33
CA THR A 305 5.28 -18.40 19.33
C THR A 305 6.57 -17.75 19.82
N SER A 306 7.63 -17.85 19.01
CA SER A 306 8.88 -17.13 19.24
C SER A 306 9.46 -16.61 17.93
N LEU A 307 10.37 -15.65 18.01
CA LEU A 307 11.11 -15.16 16.83
C LEU A 307 11.91 -16.28 16.15
N ALA A 308 12.33 -17.31 16.88
CA ALA A 308 12.99 -18.49 16.32
C ALA A 308 12.05 -19.33 15.45
N HIS A 309 10.79 -19.53 15.88
CA HIS A 309 9.77 -20.21 15.07
C HIS A 309 9.54 -19.46 13.75
N ILE A 310 9.30 -18.15 13.84
CA ILE A 310 9.08 -17.28 12.68
C ILE A 310 10.28 -17.33 11.73
N ARG A 311 11.51 -17.20 12.26
CA ARG A 311 12.75 -17.27 11.48
C ARG A 311 12.87 -18.58 10.71
N VAL A 312 12.65 -19.72 11.38
CA VAL A 312 12.79 -21.05 10.76
C VAL A 312 11.73 -21.29 9.69
N GLU A 313 10.50 -20.84 9.91
CA GLU A 313 9.45 -20.91 8.89
C GLU A 313 9.81 -20.12 7.64
N LEU A 314 10.23 -18.86 7.80
CA LEU A 314 10.62 -18.01 6.67
C LEU A 314 11.83 -18.58 5.92
N LEU A 315 12.82 -19.12 6.63
CA LEU A 315 13.96 -19.82 6.02
C LEU A 315 13.50 -21.03 5.21
N ASN A 316 12.54 -21.81 5.72
CA ASN A 316 11.99 -22.98 5.03
C ASN A 316 11.08 -22.64 3.84
N MET A 317 10.59 -21.39 3.77
CA MET A 317 9.98 -20.82 2.57
C MET A 317 11.03 -20.26 1.58
N GLY A 318 12.30 -20.12 1.99
CA GLY A 318 13.39 -19.64 1.14
C GLY A 318 13.68 -18.13 1.25
N ALA A 319 13.12 -17.47 2.26
CA ALA A 319 13.42 -16.07 2.55
C ALA A 319 14.86 -15.90 3.08
N GLU A 320 15.48 -14.77 2.76
CA GLU A 320 16.81 -14.40 3.25
C GLU A 320 16.75 -13.08 4.04
N TYR A 321 16.09 -12.06 3.47
CA TYR A 321 15.78 -10.82 4.19
C TYR A 321 14.27 -10.65 4.24
N VAL A 322 13.80 -10.16 5.37
CA VAL A 322 12.39 -9.84 5.54
C VAL A 322 12.21 -8.46 6.16
N TRP A 323 11.19 -7.75 5.74
CA TRP A 323 10.65 -6.62 6.47
C TRP A 323 9.48 -7.09 7.32
N LEU A 324 9.61 -6.91 8.63
CA LEU A 324 8.61 -7.24 9.63
C LEU A 324 8.45 -6.01 10.53
N ASP A 325 7.28 -5.40 10.53
CA ASP A 325 6.97 -4.13 11.23
C ASP A 325 7.40 -4.13 12.71
N VAL A 326 7.07 -5.17 13.48
CA VAL A 326 7.41 -5.27 14.91
C VAL A 326 8.92 -5.34 15.18
N LEU A 327 9.72 -5.72 14.17
CA LEU A 327 11.19 -5.78 14.23
C LEU A 327 11.89 -4.66 13.46
N CYS A 328 11.27 -4.07 12.44
CA CYS A 328 11.90 -3.09 11.57
C CYS A 328 11.45 -1.66 11.88
N LEU A 329 10.39 -1.49 12.67
CA LEU A 329 9.95 -0.23 13.25
C LEU A 329 10.19 -0.24 14.75
N ARG A 330 10.57 0.91 15.32
CA ARG A 330 10.63 1.07 16.77
C ARG A 330 9.24 0.88 17.36
N GLN A 331 9.18 0.13 18.46
CA GLN A 331 7.96 -0.14 19.19
C GLN A 331 7.89 0.74 20.44
N GLU A 332 6.68 0.86 21.00
CA GLU A 332 6.42 1.65 22.20
C GLU A 332 7.34 1.21 23.35
N SER A 333 7.91 2.20 24.04
CA SER A 333 8.85 2.00 25.15
C SER A 333 8.21 2.44 26.46
N PHE A 334 8.27 1.58 27.48
CA PHE A 334 7.67 1.84 28.80
C PHE A 334 8.75 1.99 29.88
N GLY A 335 8.45 2.78 30.92
CA GLY A 335 9.28 2.93 32.12
C GLY A 335 9.93 4.32 32.29
N PRO A 336 10.60 4.58 33.42
CA PRO A 336 11.04 5.93 33.82
C PRO A 336 12.06 6.59 32.87
N ASN A 337 12.77 5.81 32.05
CA ASN A 337 13.74 6.30 31.07
C ASN A 337 13.27 6.18 29.61
N SER A 338 11.97 5.95 29.36
CA SER A 338 11.46 5.75 28.00
C SER A 338 11.34 7.02 27.17
N GLY A 339 11.31 8.21 27.79
CA GLY A 339 11.08 9.49 27.11
C GLY A 339 11.98 9.73 25.87
N PRO A 340 13.31 9.57 25.95
CA PRO A 340 14.19 9.70 24.78
C PRO A 340 13.94 8.65 23.68
N LEU A 341 13.68 7.40 24.07
CA LEU A 341 13.38 6.31 23.12
C LEU A 341 12.05 6.55 22.42
N GLU A 342 11.08 7.09 23.14
CA GLU A 342 9.75 7.43 22.65
C GLU A 342 9.80 8.61 21.66
N ARG A 343 10.59 9.66 21.95
CA ARG A 343 10.85 10.73 21.00
C ARG A 343 11.50 10.21 19.71
N LEU A 344 12.47 9.31 19.84
CA LEU A 344 13.12 8.68 18.69
C LEU A 344 12.13 7.84 17.87
N ARG A 345 11.26 7.07 18.54
CA ARG A 345 10.19 6.31 17.91
C ARG A 345 9.24 7.21 17.14
N LEU A 346 8.73 8.28 17.76
CA LEU A 346 7.83 9.23 17.11
C LEU A 346 8.48 9.90 15.90
N ASN A 347 9.77 10.29 16.00
CA ASN A 347 10.52 10.86 14.88
C ASN A 347 10.69 9.88 13.71
N GLU A 348 10.98 8.59 13.99
CA GLU A 348 11.05 7.56 12.95
C GLU A 348 9.66 7.31 12.35
N TRP A 349 8.62 7.13 13.19
CA TRP A 349 7.24 6.88 12.78
C TRP A 349 6.67 7.96 11.89
N ALA A 350 7.04 9.22 12.14
CA ALA A 350 6.62 10.37 11.36
C ALA A 350 6.82 10.17 9.85
N THR A 351 7.83 9.38 9.47
CA THR A 351 8.20 9.13 8.07
C THR A 351 8.10 7.67 7.67
N ASP A 352 8.31 6.74 8.60
CA ASP A 352 8.28 5.31 8.33
C ASP A 352 6.84 4.82 8.13
N LEU A 353 5.87 5.25 8.96
CA LEU A 353 4.48 4.76 8.85
C LEU A 353 3.83 5.13 7.52
N PRO A 354 3.93 6.39 7.03
CA PRO A 354 3.37 6.76 5.73
C PRO A 354 4.02 5.99 4.56
N THR A 355 5.28 5.58 4.70
CA THR A 355 6.07 4.96 3.61
C THR A 355 6.02 3.43 3.60
N ILE A 356 5.35 2.77 4.56
CA ILE A 356 5.17 1.30 4.60
C ILE A 356 4.63 0.78 3.27
N GLY A 357 3.69 1.50 2.66
CA GLY A 357 3.08 1.09 1.40
C GLY A 357 4.11 0.85 0.29
N ALA A 358 5.22 1.61 0.27
CA ALA A 358 6.30 1.44 -0.70
C ALA A 358 7.10 0.14 -0.53
N ILE A 359 6.94 -0.56 0.60
CA ILE A 359 7.53 -1.88 0.83
C ILE A 359 6.64 -2.96 0.17
N TYR A 360 5.32 -2.79 0.23
CA TYR A 360 4.36 -3.76 -0.28
C TYR A 360 3.96 -3.54 -1.75
N GLN A 361 3.79 -2.29 -2.19
CA GLN A 361 3.08 -1.96 -3.43
C GLN A 361 3.96 -1.31 -4.52
N ARG A 362 5.30 -1.26 -4.33
CA ARG A 362 6.29 -0.51 -5.14
C ARG A 362 6.30 -0.71 -6.66
N GLN A 363 5.46 -1.57 -7.23
CA GLN A 363 5.47 -1.92 -8.66
C GLN A 363 4.29 -1.40 -9.48
N ALA A 364 3.43 -0.58 -8.88
CA ALA A 364 2.31 0.07 -9.58
C ALA A 364 2.54 1.57 -9.87
N LEU A 365 3.80 2.00 -9.88
CA LEU A 365 4.24 3.28 -10.43
C LEU A 365 5.44 2.95 -11.32
N THR A 366 5.22 2.83 -12.62
CA THR A 366 6.29 2.54 -13.57
C THR A 366 7.26 3.72 -13.62
N ASP A 367 8.53 3.47 -13.98
CA ASP A 367 9.52 4.53 -14.21
C ASP A 367 9.07 5.55 -15.29
N MET A 368 8.05 5.22 -16.11
CA MET A 368 7.40 6.13 -17.07
C MET A 368 6.41 7.12 -16.45
N GLU A 369 5.86 6.82 -15.28
CA GLU A 369 4.88 7.66 -14.57
C GLU A 369 5.55 8.61 -13.57
N TRP A 370 6.82 8.36 -13.23
CA TRP A 370 7.54 9.21 -12.30
C TRP A 370 8.07 10.47 -12.97
N ARG A 371 7.62 11.64 -12.49
CA ARG A 371 8.15 12.96 -12.84
C ARG A 371 8.79 13.58 -11.59
N PRO A 372 10.04 14.06 -11.63
CA PRO A 372 10.59 14.86 -10.53
C PRO A 372 9.79 16.17 -10.39
N PRO A 373 9.56 16.67 -9.17
CA PRO A 373 8.89 17.96 -8.97
C PRO A 373 9.66 19.09 -9.67
N GLY A 374 9.01 19.81 -10.60
CA GLY A 374 9.53 21.05 -11.19
C GLY A 374 10.18 20.98 -12.58
N GLN A 375 10.07 19.89 -13.34
CA GLN A 375 10.50 19.88 -14.76
C GLN A 375 9.31 20.08 -15.74
N PRO A 376 9.45 20.94 -16.77
CA PRO A 376 8.41 21.13 -17.79
C PRO A 376 8.29 19.90 -18.71
N ALA A 377 7.07 19.66 -19.21
CA ALA A 377 6.79 18.59 -20.15
C ALA A 377 7.63 18.73 -21.43
N VAL A 378 8.53 17.77 -21.68
CA VAL A 378 9.16 17.64 -22.99
C VAL A 378 8.22 16.79 -23.85
N LEU A 379 7.67 17.38 -24.90
CA LEU A 379 6.86 16.73 -25.94
C LEU A 379 7.67 15.61 -26.61
N GLY A 380 7.59 14.39 -26.08
CA GLY A 380 7.95 13.16 -26.77
C GLY A 380 6.80 12.75 -27.70
N ARG A 381 7.12 12.40 -28.96
CA ARG A 381 6.11 12.03 -29.96
C ARG A 381 5.26 10.84 -29.50
N GLN A 382 3.96 11.03 -29.69
CA GLN A 382 2.89 10.05 -29.58
C GLN A 382 3.11 8.88 -30.55
N GLY A 383 2.99 7.65 -30.04
CA GLY A 383 2.95 6.42 -30.84
C GLY A 383 4.11 5.46 -30.56
N ASP A 384 4.01 4.67 -29.48
CA ASP A 384 4.56 3.32 -29.32
C ASP A 384 4.51 2.88 -27.84
N TYR A 385 3.32 2.78 -27.24
CA TYR A 385 3.19 2.23 -25.88
C TYR A 385 1.97 1.32 -25.77
N ILE A 386 1.98 0.24 -26.56
CA ILE A 386 1.39 -1.02 -26.11
C ILE A 386 2.29 -1.46 -24.95
N GLY A 387 1.75 -1.52 -23.73
CA GLY A 387 2.47 -2.07 -22.59
C GLY A 387 3.16 -3.35 -23.00
N SER A 388 4.50 -3.36 -23.00
CA SER A 388 5.25 -4.55 -23.37
C SER A 388 4.80 -5.65 -22.42
N LYS A 389 4.14 -6.67 -22.96
CA LYS A 389 3.77 -7.90 -22.25
C LYS A 389 4.98 -8.65 -21.66
N ASP A 390 6.20 -8.14 -21.88
CA ASP A 390 7.48 -8.83 -21.69
C ASP A 390 8.39 -8.28 -20.58
N GLN A 391 7.95 -7.31 -19.76
CA GLN A 391 8.70 -6.95 -18.55
C GLN A 391 8.07 -7.58 -17.31
N PRO A 392 8.71 -8.61 -16.69
CA PRO A 392 8.19 -9.22 -15.49
C PRO A 392 8.22 -8.19 -14.36
N HIS A 393 7.04 -7.81 -13.86
CA HIS A 393 6.91 -7.23 -12.53
C HIS A 393 7.65 -8.18 -11.57
N HIS A 394 8.73 -7.72 -10.94
CA HIS A 394 9.50 -8.54 -10.01
C HIS A 394 8.72 -8.71 -8.72
N ASP A 395 7.64 -9.48 -8.73
CA ASP A 395 6.73 -9.52 -7.61
C ASP A 395 7.42 -9.97 -6.33
N LEU A 396 7.38 -9.10 -5.31
CA LEU A 396 7.94 -9.38 -3.99
C LEU A 396 7.04 -10.40 -3.29
N PRO A 397 7.56 -11.54 -2.81
CA PRO A 397 6.78 -12.43 -1.96
C PRO A 397 6.37 -11.72 -0.66
N CYS A 398 5.13 -11.95 -0.25
CA CYS A 398 4.60 -11.48 1.03
C CYS A 398 4.14 -12.69 1.84
N VAL A 399 4.72 -12.95 3.02
CA VAL A 399 4.22 -14.01 3.89
C VAL A 399 3.09 -13.44 4.73
N THR A 400 1.92 -14.08 4.70
CA THR A 400 0.72 -13.61 5.37
C THR A 400 0.29 -14.55 6.49
N TYR A 401 0.32 -14.07 7.73
CA TYR A 401 -0.17 -14.80 8.90
C TYR A 401 -1.56 -14.30 9.30
N PHE A 402 -2.63 -14.99 8.92
CA PHE A 402 -4.00 -14.47 9.07
C PHE A 402 -4.47 -14.32 10.53
N ASN A 403 -4.05 -15.25 11.40
CA ASN A 403 -4.49 -15.34 12.80
C ASN A 403 -3.58 -14.63 13.81
N GLY A 404 -2.43 -14.13 13.36
CA GLY A 404 -1.38 -13.57 14.21
C GLY A 404 -0.01 -14.06 13.80
N LEU A 405 1.00 -13.19 13.94
CA LEU A 405 2.37 -13.46 13.51
C LEU A 405 2.91 -14.79 14.07
N GLY A 406 3.30 -15.72 13.19
CA GLY A 406 3.89 -17.00 13.59
C GLY A 406 2.91 -18.01 14.21
N LEU A 407 1.61 -17.72 14.23
CA LEU A 407 0.57 -18.66 14.69
C LEU A 407 0.10 -19.58 13.57
N ALA A 408 -0.45 -20.71 13.96
CA ALA A 408 -1.10 -21.64 13.04
C ALA A 408 -2.30 -20.98 12.34
N LEU A 409 -2.51 -21.35 11.07
CA LEU A 409 -3.70 -20.98 10.31
C LEU A 409 -4.94 -21.64 10.93
N ASP A 410 -5.88 -20.83 11.36
CA ASP A 410 -7.18 -21.24 11.89
C ASP A 410 -8.30 -20.47 11.19
N VAL A 411 -9.17 -21.17 10.48
CA VAL A 411 -10.33 -20.58 9.81
C VAL A 411 -11.64 -20.86 10.57
N SER A 412 -11.54 -21.26 11.85
CA SER A 412 -12.70 -21.43 12.70
C SER A 412 -13.52 -20.12 12.79
N PRO A 413 -14.86 -20.21 12.94
CA PRO A 413 -15.69 -19.01 13.07
C PRO A 413 -15.25 -18.09 14.22
N THR A 414 -14.69 -18.63 15.30
CA THR A 414 -14.20 -17.82 16.42
C THR A 414 -13.00 -16.97 16.00
N SER A 415 -12.07 -17.56 15.25
CA SER A 415 -10.89 -16.87 14.74
C SER A 415 -11.22 -15.85 13.65
N LEU A 416 -12.10 -16.22 12.71
CA LEU A 416 -12.48 -15.33 11.61
C LEU A 416 -13.30 -14.12 12.10
N ASN A 417 -14.17 -14.30 13.10
CA ASN A 417 -14.99 -13.21 13.66
C ASN A 417 -14.21 -12.29 14.62
N SER A 418 -12.93 -12.56 14.88
CA SER A 418 -12.12 -11.71 15.74
C SER A 418 -11.88 -10.34 15.08
N ASP A 419 -12.08 -9.26 15.83
CA ASP A 419 -11.71 -7.89 15.41
C ASP A 419 -10.20 -7.72 15.14
N ARG A 420 -9.38 -8.69 15.57
CA ARG A 420 -7.93 -8.71 15.38
C ARG A 420 -7.49 -9.53 14.17
N HIS A 421 -8.43 -10.27 13.55
CA HIS A 421 -8.15 -11.07 12.37
C HIS A 421 -7.62 -10.20 11.23
N TRP A 422 -6.71 -10.75 10.43
CA TRP A 422 -6.06 -10.02 9.34
C TRP A 422 -7.06 -9.39 8.38
N ALA A 423 -8.15 -10.08 8.00
CA ALA A 423 -9.13 -9.55 7.06
C ALA A 423 -9.80 -8.24 7.54
N HIS A 424 -9.89 -8.04 8.86
CA HIS A 424 -10.57 -6.89 9.46
C HIS A 424 -9.66 -5.69 9.71
N ARG A 425 -8.33 -5.83 9.61
CA ARG A 425 -7.41 -4.70 9.85
C ARG A 425 -7.47 -3.68 8.71
N VAL A 426 -7.29 -2.40 9.04
CA VAL A 426 -7.25 -1.33 8.04
C VAL A 426 -6.00 -1.39 7.16
N TRP A 427 -4.87 -1.76 7.73
CA TRP A 427 -3.59 -1.87 7.03
C TRP A 427 -3.55 -3.02 6.01
N THR A 428 -4.47 -3.97 6.12
CA THR A 428 -4.53 -5.14 5.23
C THR A 428 -4.58 -4.77 3.77
N LEU A 429 -5.37 -3.77 3.38
CA LEU A 429 -5.44 -3.37 1.97
C LEU A 429 -4.10 -2.82 1.46
N GLN A 430 -3.33 -2.15 2.32
CA GLN A 430 -1.99 -1.68 1.99
C GLN A 430 -0.97 -2.83 1.92
N GLU A 431 -1.08 -3.80 2.82
CA GLU A 431 -0.14 -4.92 2.99
C GLU A 431 -0.42 -6.12 2.04
N THR A 432 -1.59 -6.16 1.39
CA THR A 432 -2.00 -7.30 0.55
C THR A 432 -1.35 -7.28 -0.83
N ARG A 433 -0.80 -8.42 -1.25
CA ARG A 433 -0.27 -8.64 -2.60
C ARG A 433 -0.84 -9.90 -3.22
N TYR A 434 -0.97 -9.93 -4.55
CA TYR A 434 -1.24 -11.16 -5.30
C TYR A 434 -0.24 -12.30 -5.02
N THR A 435 1.00 -11.94 -4.67
CA THR A 435 2.10 -12.85 -4.35
C THR A 435 2.19 -13.26 -2.89
N TRP A 436 1.06 -13.22 -2.18
CA TRP A 436 0.99 -13.69 -0.81
C TRP A 436 1.25 -15.21 -0.71
N LEU A 437 1.96 -15.61 0.35
CA LEU A 437 2.22 -17.00 0.76
C LEU A 437 1.64 -17.21 2.17
N PRO A 438 0.90 -18.30 2.44
CA PRO A 438 0.32 -18.54 3.75
C PRO A 438 1.39 -18.89 4.79
N GLY A 439 1.47 -18.09 5.85
CA GLY A 439 2.17 -18.45 7.09
C GLY A 439 1.30 -19.35 7.97
N GLY A 440 1.92 -20.15 8.82
CA GLY A 440 1.23 -20.94 9.84
C GLY A 440 0.56 -22.23 9.35
N LEU A 441 0.90 -22.74 8.16
CA LEU A 441 0.26 -23.94 7.63
C LEU A 441 0.49 -25.18 8.52
N THR A 442 -0.58 -25.94 8.80
CA THR A 442 -0.54 -27.12 9.68
C THR A 442 -0.61 -28.47 8.95
N GLY A 443 -1.02 -28.49 7.67
CA GLY A 443 -1.06 -29.68 6.81
C GLY A 443 -2.40 -30.44 6.82
N SER A 444 -3.42 -29.87 7.45
CA SER A 444 -4.82 -30.30 7.38
C SER A 444 -5.65 -29.14 6.82
N ALA A 445 -6.44 -29.38 5.77
CA ALA A 445 -7.29 -28.34 5.22
C ALA A 445 -8.37 -28.04 6.26
N PRO A 446 -8.44 -26.82 6.80
CA PRO A 446 -9.39 -26.57 7.87
C PRO A 446 -10.80 -26.37 7.28
N ASP A 447 -11.82 -26.81 8.01
CA ASP A 447 -13.22 -26.74 7.56
C ASP A 447 -13.62 -25.29 7.26
N GLY A 448 -14.23 -25.05 6.10
CA GLY A 448 -14.66 -23.70 5.68
C GLY A 448 -13.58 -22.83 5.02
N ALA A 449 -12.38 -23.37 4.80
CA ALA A 449 -11.28 -22.61 4.20
C ALA A 449 -11.57 -22.09 2.78
N ASP A 450 -12.40 -22.77 1.99
CA ASP A 450 -12.79 -22.31 0.64
C ASP A 450 -13.46 -20.93 0.65
N ALA A 451 -14.38 -20.72 1.60
CA ALA A 451 -15.09 -19.44 1.75
C ALA A 451 -14.13 -18.35 2.21
N PHE A 452 -13.26 -18.65 3.19
CA PHE A 452 -12.25 -17.72 3.67
C PHE A 452 -11.27 -17.30 2.56
N PHE A 453 -10.73 -18.24 1.78
CA PHE A 453 -9.80 -17.89 0.71
C PHE A 453 -10.48 -17.21 -0.48
N ALA A 454 -11.80 -17.38 -0.66
CA ALA A 454 -12.57 -16.54 -1.59
C ALA A 454 -12.60 -15.08 -1.12
N GLU A 455 -12.77 -14.83 0.18
CA GLU A 455 -12.67 -13.50 0.77
C GLU A 455 -11.27 -12.91 0.61
N VAL A 456 -10.20 -13.68 0.86
CA VAL A 456 -8.81 -13.22 0.65
C VAL A 456 -8.57 -12.82 -0.81
N ARG A 457 -9.09 -13.60 -1.78
CA ARG A 457 -9.02 -13.22 -3.21
C ARG A 457 -9.74 -11.91 -3.48
N TRP A 458 -10.90 -11.69 -2.86
CA TRP A 458 -11.64 -10.44 -2.98
C TRP A 458 -10.87 -9.25 -2.38
N ILE A 459 -10.32 -9.40 -1.17
CA ILE A 459 -9.47 -8.38 -0.52
C ILE A 459 -8.27 -8.05 -1.41
N THR A 460 -7.62 -9.07 -1.98
CA THR A 460 -6.48 -8.90 -2.90
C THR A 460 -6.88 -8.14 -4.16
N ALA A 461 -8.01 -8.50 -4.77
CA ALA A 461 -8.53 -7.81 -5.95
C ALA A 461 -8.93 -6.36 -5.62
N SER A 462 -9.40 -6.08 -4.40
CA SER A 462 -9.72 -4.70 -3.99
C SER A 462 -8.48 -3.87 -3.74
N ALA A 463 -7.49 -4.41 -3.02
CA ALA A 463 -6.23 -3.76 -2.74
C ALA A 463 -5.42 -3.41 -4.02
N GLN A 464 -5.53 -4.24 -5.06
CA GLN A 464 -4.81 -4.05 -6.33
C GLN A 464 -5.68 -3.50 -7.46
N GLY A 465 -6.94 -3.20 -7.18
CA GLY A 465 -7.92 -2.70 -8.15
C GLY A 465 -7.83 -1.20 -8.38
N VAL A 466 -8.91 -0.63 -8.93
CA VAL A 466 -8.99 0.81 -9.22
C VAL A 466 -8.78 1.64 -7.95
N ARG A 467 -7.85 2.61 -8.01
CA ARG A 467 -7.51 3.56 -6.94
C ARG A 467 -8.59 4.64 -6.70
N SER A 468 -9.87 4.28 -6.61
CA SER A 468 -10.95 5.24 -6.36
C SER A 468 -11.06 5.53 -4.86
N ALA A 469 -11.09 6.82 -4.51
CA ALA A 469 -11.31 7.26 -3.13
C ALA A 469 -12.62 6.70 -2.58
N ILE A 470 -13.71 6.78 -3.34
CA ILE A 470 -15.03 6.30 -2.89
C ILE A 470 -14.99 4.81 -2.55
N ARG A 471 -14.49 3.96 -3.46
CA ARG A 471 -14.41 2.51 -3.23
C ARG A 471 -13.54 2.19 -2.01
N LEU A 472 -12.34 2.78 -1.94
CA LEU A 472 -11.39 2.50 -0.88
C LEU A 472 -11.92 2.99 0.48
N ILE A 473 -12.63 4.12 0.51
CA ILE A 473 -13.29 4.60 1.72
C ILE A 473 -14.35 3.60 2.19
N THR A 474 -15.18 3.05 1.30
CA THR A 474 -16.16 1.99 1.66
C THR A 474 -15.46 0.76 2.26
N ASP A 475 -14.38 0.29 1.65
CA ASP A 475 -13.64 -0.88 2.14
C ASP A 475 -12.95 -0.60 3.49
N VAL A 476 -12.51 0.65 3.71
CA VAL A 476 -11.80 1.08 4.91
C VAL A 476 -12.76 1.37 6.08
N ARG A 477 -14.00 1.82 5.80
CA ARG A 477 -15.08 1.98 6.81
C ARG A 477 -15.38 0.67 7.54
N ALA A 478 -15.40 -0.45 6.82
CA ALA A 478 -15.69 -1.77 7.38
C ALA A 478 -14.55 -2.36 8.24
N ARG A 479 -13.39 -1.68 8.30
CA ARG A 479 -12.16 -2.21 8.92
C ARG A 479 -11.84 -1.57 10.27
N ARG A 480 -11.18 -2.37 11.11
CA ARG A 480 -10.70 -2.04 12.45
C ARG A 480 -9.31 -1.38 12.41
N CYS A 481 -9.12 -0.41 13.28
CA CYS A 481 -7.86 0.29 13.50
C CYS A 481 -7.68 0.61 14.99
N THR A 482 -6.44 0.92 15.40
CA THR A 482 -6.17 1.34 16.79
C THR A 482 -6.47 2.83 16.97
N SER A 483 -6.23 3.61 15.92
CA SER A 483 -6.49 5.05 15.86
C SER A 483 -7.08 5.42 14.49
N GLU A 484 -7.91 6.45 14.44
CA GLU A 484 -8.40 7.02 13.17
C GLU A 484 -7.24 7.55 12.29
N HIS A 485 -6.10 7.90 12.89
CA HIS A 485 -4.88 8.21 12.15
C HIS A 485 -4.40 7.04 11.28
N ASP A 486 -4.53 5.79 11.77
CA ASP A 486 -4.17 4.60 10.99
C ASP A 486 -5.08 4.45 9.78
N ARG A 487 -6.36 4.83 9.92
CA ARG A 487 -7.35 4.74 8.85
C ARG A 487 -7.03 5.73 7.72
N ILE A 488 -6.64 6.96 8.07
CA ILE A 488 -6.19 7.95 7.10
C ILE A 488 -4.89 7.51 6.42
N ASN A 489 -3.89 7.06 7.21
CA ASN A 489 -2.59 6.67 6.65
C ASN A 489 -2.63 5.36 5.85
N GLY A 490 -3.55 4.44 6.16
CA GLY A 490 -3.77 3.26 5.33
C GLY A 490 -4.28 3.59 3.93
N LEU A 491 -4.92 4.76 3.73
CA LEU A 491 -5.48 5.17 2.45
C LEU A 491 -4.44 5.78 1.50
N VAL A 492 -3.50 6.59 2.01
CA VAL A 492 -2.69 7.48 1.16
C VAL A 492 -1.89 6.74 0.08
N HIS A 493 -1.33 5.57 0.40
CA HIS A 493 -0.57 4.81 -0.58
C HIS A 493 -1.47 4.15 -1.63
N MET A 494 -2.62 3.60 -1.21
CA MET A 494 -3.61 3.01 -2.11
C MET A 494 -4.22 4.03 -3.06
N LEU A 495 -4.32 5.28 -2.59
CA LEU A 495 -4.78 6.43 -3.36
C LEU A 495 -3.72 6.96 -4.33
N GLY A 496 -2.53 6.38 -4.40
CA GLY A 496 -1.51 6.75 -5.39
C GLY A 496 -0.93 8.14 -5.17
N CYS A 497 -0.89 8.61 -3.92
CA CYS A 497 -0.23 9.86 -3.55
C CYS A 497 1.26 9.82 -3.89
N THR A 498 1.76 10.80 -4.64
CA THR A 498 3.18 10.94 -4.99
C THR A 498 4.01 11.58 -3.88
N THR A 499 3.37 12.44 -3.09
CA THR A 499 3.87 13.00 -1.83
C THR A 499 3.00 12.51 -0.70
N LEU A 500 3.50 12.48 0.54
CA LEU A 500 2.72 12.01 1.70
C LEU A 500 2.82 13.02 2.84
N PRO A 501 1.76 13.18 3.65
CA PRO A 501 1.89 13.91 4.90
C PRO A 501 2.76 13.11 5.88
N VAL A 502 3.48 13.84 6.75
CA VAL A 502 4.16 13.25 7.90
C VAL A 502 3.13 12.72 8.91
N TYR A 503 3.39 11.56 9.50
CA TYR A 503 2.54 10.97 10.54
C TYR A 503 2.73 11.70 11.88
N ASP A 504 1.64 12.26 12.42
CA ASP A 504 1.63 12.83 13.76
C ASP A 504 0.31 12.49 14.46
N ALA A 505 0.38 11.55 15.41
CA ALA A 505 -0.78 11.10 16.18
C ALA A 505 -1.30 12.14 17.19
N SER A 506 -0.57 13.24 17.41
CA SER A 506 -1.00 14.32 18.31
C SER A 506 -1.92 15.33 17.61
N LEU A 507 -1.98 15.32 16.28
CA LEU A 507 -2.85 16.22 15.53
C LEU A 507 -4.33 15.83 15.70
N PRO A 508 -5.26 16.82 15.68
CA PRO A 508 -6.67 16.51 15.55
C PRO A 508 -6.95 15.76 14.24
N ILE A 509 -7.83 14.76 14.28
CA ILE A 509 -8.17 13.92 13.11
C ILE A 509 -8.57 14.74 11.89
N GLU A 510 -9.38 15.77 12.10
CA GLU A 510 -9.82 16.68 11.04
C GLU A 510 -8.66 17.46 10.39
N THR A 511 -7.66 17.83 11.19
CA THR A 511 -6.44 18.48 10.70
C THR A 511 -5.60 17.49 9.91
N THR A 512 -5.46 16.25 10.37
CA THR A 512 -4.78 15.17 9.66
C THR A 512 -5.45 14.89 8.32
N TRP A 513 -6.78 14.82 8.30
CA TRP A 513 -7.56 14.62 7.08
C TRP A 513 -7.39 15.78 6.09
N ALA A 514 -7.58 17.02 6.54
CA ALA A 514 -7.38 18.20 5.70
C ALA A 514 -5.94 18.27 5.13
N THR A 515 -4.93 17.89 5.93
CA THR A 515 -3.55 17.79 5.47
C THR A 515 -3.42 16.72 4.38
N THR A 516 -4.01 15.55 4.59
CA THR A 516 -3.97 14.42 3.66
C THR A 516 -4.58 14.74 2.31
N ILE A 517 -5.69 15.48 2.26
CA ILE A 517 -6.35 15.88 1.00
C ILE A 517 -5.37 16.62 0.07
N LYS A 518 -4.46 17.44 0.61
CA LYS A 518 -3.45 18.16 -0.19
C LYS A 518 -2.53 17.23 -1.00
N HIS A 519 -2.32 16.01 -0.50
CA HIS A 519 -1.45 15.01 -1.12
C HIS A 519 -2.18 14.08 -2.09
N LEU A 520 -3.52 14.07 -2.10
CA LEU A 520 -4.31 13.29 -3.04
C LEU A 520 -4.08 13.78 -4.48
N PRO A 521 -4.04 12.87 -5.47
CA PRO A 521 -4.11 13.25 -6.88
C PRO A 521 -5.31 14.18 -7.16
N ALA A 522 -5.15 15.13 -8.09
CA ALA A 522 -6.17 16.14 -8.36
C ALA A 522 -7.54 15.53 -8.69
N TRP A 523 -7.57 14.43 -9.44
CA TRP A 523 -8.80 13.74 -9.79
C TRP A 523 -9.52 13.12 -8.58
N GLN A 524 -8.79 12.58 -7.59
CA GLN A 524 -9.41 12.06 -6.36
C GLN A 524 -9.90 13.17 -5.46
N ARG A 525 -9.19 14.30 -5.40
CA ARG A 525 -9.69 15.49 -4.71
C ARG A 525 -11.00 15.96 -5.33
N THR A 526 -11.03 16.06 -6.66
CA THR A 526 -12.25 16.42 -7.40
C THR A 526 -13.38 15.42 -7.13
N ASP A 527 -13.06 14.12 -7.07
CA ASP A 527 -14.04 13.06 -6.77
C ASP A 527 -14.71 13.27 -5.41
N ILE A 528 -13.90 13.43 -4.35
CA ILE A 528 -14.40 13.71 -3.00
C ILE A 528 -15.20 15.02 -2.99
N PHE A 529 -14.69 16.04 -3.68
CA PHE A 529 -15.32 17.35 -3.77
C PHE A 529 -16.72 17.32 -4.43
N VAL A 530 -16.93 16.50 -5.46
CA VAL A 530 -18.24 16.42 -6.15
C VAL A 530 -19.19 15.40 -5.54
N GLN A 531 -18.67 14.36 -4.88
CA GLN A 531 -19.49 13.24 -4.41
C GLN A 531 -20.03 13.42 -3.00
N TYR A 532 -19.35 14.22 -2.16
CA TYR A 532 -19.72 14.39 -0.76
C TYR A 532 -20.13 15.82 -0.44
N THR A 533 -21.21 15.92 0.33
CA THR A 533 -21.70 17.19 0.87
C THR A 533 -20.83 17.62 2.04
N VAL A 534 -20.62 18.94 2.16
CA VAL A 534 -19.88 19.50 3.29
C VAL A 534 -20.79 19.56 4.52
N ASP A 535 -20.22 19.23 5.68
CA ASP A 535 -20.91 19.19 6.98
C ASP A 535 -20.49 20.34 7.91
N LYS A 536 -19.51 21.14 7.48
CA LYS A 536 -19.06 22.33 8.18
C LYS A 536 -19.24 23.54 7.29
N LEU A 537 -19.78 24.61 7.87
CA LEU A 537 -20.00 25.86 7.16
C LEU A 537 -18.66 26.37 6.61
N PHE A 538 -18.65 26.73 5.32
CA PHE A 538 -17.46 27.21 4.60
C PHE A 538 -16.28 26.23 4.53
N ALA A 539 -16.50 24.93 4.75
CA ALA A 539 -15.53 23.91 4.37
C ALA A 539 -15.62 23.62 2.86
N LEU A 540 -14.52 23.17 2.26
CA LEU A 540 -14.51 22.76 0.85
C LEU A 540 -14.80 21.27 0.67
N PHE A 541 -14.32 20.47 1.63
CA PHE A 541 -14.46 19.03 1.68
C PHE A 541 -15.25 18.63 2.92
N VAL A 542 -15.87 17.46 2.82
CA VAL A 542 -16.50 16.76 3.94
C VAL A 542 -15.46 16.45 5.04
N SER A 543 -15.89 16.51 6.30
CA SER A 543 -15.10 16.06 7.46
C SER A 543 -14.77 14.58 7.38
N TRP A 544 -13.76 14.15 8.13
CA TRP A 544 -13.42 12.74 8.19
C TRP A 544 -14.57 11.91 8.78
N ASP A 545 -15.16 12.40 9.87
CA ASP A 545 -16.27 11.74 10.55
C ASP A 545 -17.45 11.50 9.61
N ARG A 546 -17.88 12.52 8.87
CA ARG A 546 -18.99 12.41 7.92
C ARG A 546 -18.63 11.61 6.68
N LEU A 547 -17.39 11.69 6.21
CA LEU A 547 -16.89 10.85 5.12
C LEU A 547 -16.96 9.36 5.46
N LEU A 548 -16.92 8.95 6.73
CA LEU A 548 -17.09 7.55 7.11
C LEU A 548 -18.56 7.12 7.22
N GLN A 549 -19.51 8.05 7.26
CA GLN A 549 -20.92 7.78 7.51
C GLN A 549 -21.85 8.07 6.32
N ASP A 550 -21.43 8.94 5.41
CA ASP A 550 -22.25 9.39 4.29
C ASP A 550 -22.00 8.56 3.03
N GLU A 551 -23.04 8.24 2.28
CA GLU A 551 -22.90 7.65 0.95
C GLU A 551 -22.62 8.73 -0.11
N PRO A 552 -21.89 8.42 -1.19
CA PRO A 552 -21.68 9.35 -2.30
C PRO A 552 -23.04 9.75 -2.90
N LYS A 553 -23.22 11.04 -3.18
CA LYS A 553 -24.50 11.59 -3.67
C LYS A 553 -24.79 11.26 -5.13
N PHE A 554 -23.76 10.93 -5.92
CA PHE A 554 -23.88 10.58 -7.33
C PHE A 554 -23.18 9.24 -7.63
N PRO A 555 -23.71 8.12 -7.09
CA PRO A 555 -23.06 6.82 -7.19
C PRO A 555 -22.91 6.33 -8.65
N TYR A 556 -21.88 5.54 -8.90
CA TYR A 556 -21.63 4.94 -10.22
C TYR A 556 -22.53 3.71 -10.43
N ALA A 557 -23.79 3.92 -10.82
CA ALA A 557 -24.78 2.85 -10.94
C ALA A 557 -24.44 1.72 -11.95
N ASP A 558 -23.59 2.01 -12.96
CA ASP A 558 -23.32 1.09 -14.09
C ASP A 558 -21.88 0.53 -14.15
N VAL A 559 -21.01 0.87 -13.19
CA VAL A 559 -19.60 0.51 -13.27
C VAL A 559 -19.33 -0.71 -12.39
N ASP A 560 -19.09 -1.86 -13.02
CA ASP A 560 -18.53 -3.01 -12.32
C ASP A 560 -17.07 -2.72 -11.93
N LEU A 561 -16.89 -2.07 -10.79
CA LEU A 561 -15.57 -1.74 -10.23
C LEU A 561 -14.67 -2.98 -10.04
N ARG A 562 -15.21 -4.19 -10.18
CA ARG A 562 -14.50 -5.47 -10.04
C ARG A 562 -13.59 -5.80 -11.23
N ASN A 563 -13.83 -5.23 -12.42
CA ASN A 563 -13.18 -5.68 -13.67
C ASN A 563 -12.41 -4.58 -14.45
N LEU A 564 -12.40 -3.33 -13.98
CA LEU A 564 -11.74 -2.25 -14.73
C LEU A 564 -10.26 -2.07 -14.38
N ARG A 565 -9.43 -2.08 -15.44
CA ARG A 565 -8.11 -1.43 -15.46
C ARG A 565 -8.33 -0.01 -15.97
N VAL A 566 -8.03 1.00 -15.16
CA VAL A 566 -8.13 2.40 -15.60
C VAL A 566 -6.88 2.75 -16.41
N GLU A 567 -7.06 3.12 -17.67
CA GLU A 567 -6.04 3.84 -18.44
C GLU A 567 -5.98 5.28 -17.94
N LEU A 568 -4.79 5.71 -17.51
CA LEU A 568 -4.50 7.12 -17.21
C LEU A 568 -4.57 7.91 -18.52
N THR A 569 -5.74 8.44 -18.85
CA THR A 569 -5.89 9.24 -20.06
C THR A 569 -5.22 10.59 -19.88
N GLY A 570 -4.23 10.85 -20.72
CA GLY A 570 -3.41 12.05 -20.71
C GLY A 570 -4.12 13.35 -21.10
N GLU A 571 -3.62 14.40 -20.48
CA GLU A 571 -3.27 15.72 -21.05
C GLU A 571 -4.33 16.69 -21.58
N GLN A 572 -5.63 16.36 -21.68
CA GLN A 572 -6.66 17.40 -21.97
C GLN A 572 -7.63 17.73 -20.82
N GLY A 573 -7.84 16.83 -19.83
CA GLY A 573 -8.80 17.03 -18.73
C GLY A 573 -8.21 17.47 -17.38
N ASP A 574 -6.89 17.58 -17.24
CA ASP A 574 -6.26 17.80 -15.92
C ASP A 574 -6.45 19.25 -15.41
N GLN A 575 -6.48 20.25 -16.30
CA GLN A 575 -6.62 21.67 -15.89
C GLN A 575 -7.97 21.98 -15.21
N GLU A 576 -8.99 21.20 -15.50
CA GLU A 576 -10.34 21.39 -14.97
C GLU A 576 -10.56 20.70 -13.62
N LEU A 577 -9.56 19.95 -13.13
CA LEU A 577 -9.59 19.32 -11.82
C LEU A 577 -9.23 20.29 -10.69
N LEU A 578 -9.44 19.85 -9.45
CA LEU A 578 -9.17 20.64 -8.26
C LEU A 578 -7.69 20.54 -7.87
N HIS A 579 -6.96 21.64 -8.08
CA HIS A 579 -5.54 21.78 -7.78
C HIS A 579 -5.33 22.61 -6.51
N LEU A 580 -4.18 22.44 -5.87
CA LEU A 580 -3.75 23.41 -4.86
C LEU A 580 -3.52 24.75 -5.55
N ALA A 581 -3.99 25.84 -4.95
CA ALA A 581 -3.74 27.17 -5.46
C ALA A 581 -2.24 27.53 -5.39
N ASN A 582 -1.51 26.89 -4.47
CA ASN A 582 -0.07 27.03 -4.29
C ASN A 582 0.55 25.71 -3.79
N ASP A 583 1.48 25.13 -4.55
CA ASP A 583 2.17 23.89 -4.19
C ASP A 583 2.95 23.98 -2.87
N ARG A 584 3.29 25.19 -2.40
CA ARG A 584 3.96 25.36 -1.09
C ARG A 584 3.08 24.94 0.08
N GLU A 585 1.77 24.85 -0.11
CA GLU A 585 0.85 24.39 0.94
C GLU A 585 0.98 22.90 1.24
N LEU A 586 1.63 22.13 0.36
CA LEU A 586 2.01 20.75 0.67
C LEU A 586 2.89 20.65 1.91
N TYR A 587 3.68 21.68 2.20
CA TYR A 587 4.66 21.69 3.30
C TYR A 587 4.08 22.17 4.63
N THR A 588 2.78 22.48 4.71
CA THR A 588 2.13 23.00 5.92
C THR A 588 1.21 21.95 6.56
N ILE A 589 0.73 22.21 7.78
CA ILE A 589 -0.33 21.41 8.42
C ILE A 589 -1.69 22.10 8.18
N GLY A 590 -2.74 21.30 7.96
CA GLY A 590 -4.12 21.77 7.80
C GLY A 590 -4.55 21.93 6.34
N SER A 591 -5.70 22.57 6.15
CA SER A 591 -6.34 22.76 4.84
C SER A 591 -5.48 23.60 3.90
N GLY A 592 -5.51 23.24 2.62
CA GLY A 592 -5.03 24.11 1.54
C GLY A 592 -6.10 25.08 1.03
N GLU A 593 -5.68 26.04 0.21
CA GLU A 593 -6.50 26.75 -0.76
C GLU A 593 -6.47 25.99 -2.09
N TYR A 594 -7.61 25.91 -2.76
CA TYR A 594 -7.74 25.14 -4.00
C TYR A 594 -8.25 26.00 -5.13
N CYS A 595 -7.83 25.68 -6.34
CA CYS A 595 -8.29 26.33 -7.55
C CYS A 595 -8.79 25.32 -8.58
N GLN A 596 -9.68 25.79 -9.44
CA GLN A 596 -10.25 25.03 -10.53
C GLN A 596 -10.50 25.95 -11.72
N ARG A 597 -10.29 25.42 -12.92
CA ARG A 597 -10.65 26.08 -14.18
C ARG A 597 -11.88 25.41 -14.77
N GLY A 598 -12.79 26.18 -15.32
CA GLY A 598 -13.97 25.64 -15.98
C GLY A 598 -14.75 26.69 -16.76
N TYR A 599 -15.86 26.27 -17.35
CA TYR A 599 -16.75 27.13 -18.11
C TYR A 599 -17.73 27.83 -17.17
N ALA A 600 -17.68 29.16 -17.09
CA ALA A 600 -18.58 29.90 -16.22
C ALA A 600 -19.88 30.33 -16.93
N ILE A 601 -21.00 30.16 -16.24
CA ILE A 601 -22.28 30.79 -16.55
C ILE A 601 -22.62 31.75 -15.43
N TRP A 602 -22.77 33.03 -15.76
CA TRP A 602 -22.98 34.11 -14.80
C TRP A 602 -24.45 34.40 -14.52
N ARG A 603 -24.72 34.98 -13.34
CA ARG A 603 -26.03 35.51 -12.91
C ARG A 603 -27.14 34.44 -12.94
N CYS A 604 -26.88 33.30 -12.32
CA CYS A 604 -27.85 32.22 -12.15
C CYS A 604 -28.61 32.37 -10.83
N ARG A 605 -29.94 32.33 -10.87
CA ARG A 605 -30.83 32.45 -9.71
C ARG A 605 -31.73 31.23 -9.60
N ILE A 606 -32.02 30.79 -8.39
CA ILE A 606 -32.86 29.61 -8.15
C ILE A 606 -34.33 30.00 -8.22
N LEU A 607 -35.13 29.24 -8.99
CA LEU A 607 -36.57 29.45 -9.09
C LEU A 607 -37.35 28.57 -8.11
N HIS A 608 -36.98 27.29 -8.00
CA HIS A 608 -37.69 26.35 -7.16
C HIS A 608 -36.86 25.08 -6.85
N THR A 609 -36.81 24.69 -5.58
CA THR A 609 -36.19 23.47 -5.05
C THR A 609 -37.28 22.49 -4.61
N MET A 610 -38.04 21.89 -5.54
CA MET A 610 -39.01 20.85 -5.16
C MET A 610 -38.36 19.46 -5.19
N SER A 611 -38.26 18.84 -4.02
CA SER A 611 -38.24 17.38 -3.88
C SER A 611 -39.70 16.93 -3.74
N ARG A 612 -40.25 16.27 -4.76
CA ARG A 612 -41.54 15.56 -4.62
C ARG A 612 -41.23 14.07 -4.69
N LYS A 613 -41.44 13.35 -3.58
CA LYS A 613 -41.53 11.88 -3.56
C LYS A 613 -42.72 11.48 -4.46
N GLY A 614 -42.44 11.17 -5.71
CA GLY A 614 -43.35 10.46 -6.59
C GLY A 614 -43.11 8.96 -6.45
N SER A 615 -44.19 8.20 -6.26
CA SER A 615 -44.20 6.76 -6.38
C SER A 615 -44.01 6.35 -7.85
N ASP A 616 -43.13 5.39 -8.07
CA ASP A 616 -42.76 4.73 -9.33
C ASP A 616 -41.83 5.48 -10.29
N ASP A 617 -40.78 4.72 -10.66
CA ASP A 617 -39.64 4.97 -11.54
C ASP A 617 -38.45 5.83 -11.06
N TYR A 618 -37.26 5.25 -11.31
CA TYR A 618 -35.95 5.46 -10.69
C TYR A 618 -35.21 6.75 -11.13
N VAL A 619 -35.92 7.85 -11.36
CA VAL A 619 -35.31 9.11 -11.85
C VAL A 619 -35.49 10.23 -10.81
N PRO A 620 -34.43 10.61 -10.06
CA PRO A 620 -34.48 11.78 -9.19
C PRO A 620 -34.66 13.05 -10.04
N HIS A 621 -35.56 13.95 -9.63
CA HIS A 621 -35.71 15.27 -10.23
C HIS A 621 -34.89 16.30 -9.42
N GLY A 622 -33.81 16.83 -10.01
CA GLY A 622 -32.99 17.91 -9.42
C GLY A 622 -33.65 19.30 -9.54
N PRO A 623 -32.98 20.36 -9.05
CA PRO A 623 -33.54 21.71 -9.01
C PRO A 623 -33.64 22.35 -10.40
N ASN A 624 -34.58 23.30 -10.55
CA ASN A 624 -34.65 24.18 -11.71
C ASN A 624 -33.95 25.51 -11.41
N VAL A 625 -32.97 25.87 -12.26
CA VAL A 625 -32.16 27.10 -12.08
C VAL A 625 -32.44 28.07 -13.23
N GLU A 626 -32.89 29.29 -12.92
CA GLU A 626 -32.99 30.36 -13.92
C GLU A 626 -31.62 30.96 -14.16
N MET A 627 -31.13 30.82 -15.38
CA MET A 627 -29.98 31.55 -15.86
C MET A 627 -30.43 32.87 -16.50
N ARG A 628 -29.74 33.96 -16.17
CA ARG A 628 -29.91 35.27 -16.81
C ARG A 628 -28.60 35.71 -17.46
N HIS A 629 -28.47 35.50 -18.76
CA HIS A 629 -27.23 35.78 -19.50
C HIS A 629 -27.44 36.89 -20.54
N LEU A 630 -26.51 37.84 -20.67
CA LEU A 630 -26.52 38.79 -21.80
C LEU A 630 -25.72 38.24 -22.97
N ASN A 631 -26.36 38.03 -24.12
CA ASN A 631 -25.66 37.76 -25.37
C ASN A 631 -25.70 38.98 -26.32
N HIS A 632 -25.13 38.83 -27.52
CA HIS A 632 -25.12 39.89 -28.55
C HIS A 632 -26.52 40.36 -29.00
N HIS A 633 -27.58 39.64 -28.65
CA HIS A 633 -28.98 39.91 -29.00
C HIS A 633 -29.84 40.37 -27.81
N GLY A 634 -29.26 40.51 -26.60
CA GLY A 634 -29.96 40.97 -25.40
C GLY A 634 -29.92 39.99 -24.23
N LEU A 635 -30.81 40.18 -23.26
CA LEU A 635 -30.93 39.32 -22.07
C LEU A 635 -31.63 38.01 -22.44
N VAL A 636 -30.88 36.92 -22.43
CA VAL A 636 -31.37 35.54 -22.51
C VAL A 636 -31.76 35.07 -21.12
N ARG A 637 -33.00 34.59 -20.98
CA ARG A 637 -33.46 33.85 -19.80
C ARG A 637 -33.68 32.40 -20.19
N ALA A 638 -33.06 31.48 -19.46
CA ALA A 638 -33.24 30.05 -19.66
C ALA A 638 -33.39 29.36 -18.31
N VAL A 639 -34.28 28.36 -18.22
CA VAL A 639 -34.37 27.50 -17.05
C VAL A 639 -33.57 26.24 -17.32
N LEU A 640 -32.48 26.03 -16.60
CA LEU A 640 -31.63 24.85 -16.65
C LEU A 640 -32.19 23.77 -15.73
N ARG A 641 -32.18 22.52 -16.20
CA ARG A 641 -32.66 21.35 -15.46
C ARG A 641 -31.50 20.45 -15.08
N PHE A 642 -31.55 19.93 -13.87
CA PHE A 642 -30.51 19.06 -13.30
C PHE A 642 -31.13 17.73 -12.86
N GLU A 643 -30.35 16.65 -12.99
CA GLU A 643 -30.72 15.30 -12.54
C GLU A 643 -30.57 15.17 -11.02
N GLY A 644 -29.64 15.91 -10.43
CA GLY A 644 -29.44 15.89 -8.99
C GLY A 644 -28.60 17.04 -8.47
N MET A 645 -28.62 17.21 -7.15
CA MET A 645 -27.89 18.25 -6.44
C MET A 645 -27.53 17.76 -5.04
N HIS A 646 -26.41 18.25 -4.52
CA HIS A 646 -26.22 18.36 -3.07
C HIS A 646 -25.60 19.70 -2.69
N GLY A 647 -25.69 20.02 -1.39
CA GLY A 647 -25.40 21.34 -0.86
C GLY A 647 -26.65 22.22 -0.81
N VAL A 648 -26.43 23.52 -0.60
CA VAL A 648 -27.50 24.49 -0.32
C VAL A 648 -27.49 25.59 -1.37
N LEU A 649 -28.66 25.97 -1.87
CA LEU A 649 -28.83 27.14 -2.73
C LEU A 649 -29.92 28.06 -2.17
N ILE A 650 -29.63 29.35 -2.11
CA ILE A 650 -30.51 30.38 -1.58
C ILE A 650 -31.16 31.15 -2.75
N PRO A 651 -32.51 31.24 -2.82
CA PRO A 651 -33.20 31.83 -3.98
C PRO A 651 -32.85 33.29 -4.33
N SER A 652 -32.43 34.08 -3.35
CA SER A 652 -32.10 35.50 -3.53
C SER A 652 -30.65 35.75 -3.96
N VAL A 653 -29.81 34.72 -3.99
CA VAL A 653 -28.38 34.83 -4.32
C VAL A 653 -28.17 34.63 -5.82
N ASP A 654 -27.34 35.50 -6.42
CA ASP A 654 -26.88 35.35 -7.79
C ASP A 654 -25.59 34.52 -7.80
N TYR A 655 -25.67 33.31 -8.36
CA TYR A 655 -24.56 32.37 -8.46
C TYR A 655 -23.85 32.47 -9.81
N MET A 656 -22.56 32.11 -9.81
CA MET A 656 -21.85 31.66 -10.99
C MET A 656 -21.88 30.12 -11.00
N LEU A 657 -22.32 29.52 -12.10
CA LEU A 657 -22.20 28.07 -12.30
C LEU A 657 -20.89 27.79 -13.04
N LEU A 658 -19.98 27.04 -12.42
CA LEU A 658 -18.72 26.61 -13.02
C LEU A 658 -18.86 25.17 -13.51
N GLY A 659 -18.90 24.99 -14.82
CA GLY A 659 -18.99 23.70 -15.49
C GLY A 659 -17.60 23.12 -15.80
N PHE A 660 -17.41 21.84 -15.55
CA PHE A 660 -16.17 21.14 -15.92
C PHE A 660 -16.43 19.68 -16.29
N TYR A 661 -15.55 19.13 -17.10
CA TYR A 661 -15.57 17.75 -17.51
C TYR A 661 -14.57 16.96 -16.69
N SER A 662 -14.98 15.77 -16.30
CA SER A 662 -14.03 14.77 -15.81
C SER A 662 -14.36 13.45 -16.47
N LYS A 663 -13.31 12.82 -17.02
CA LYS A 663 -13.39 11.47 -17.56
C LYS A 663 -13.27 10.51 -16.41
N TRP A 664 -14.30 9.72 -16.19
CA TRP A 664 -14.32 8.65 -15.20
C TRP A 664 -14.38 7.34 -15.95
N PHE A 665 -13.30 6.56 -15.87
CA PHE A 665 -13.17 5.32 -16.62
C PHE A 665 -13.26 5.61 -18.14
N GLU A 666 -14.36 5.23 -18.79
CA GLU A 666 -14.64 5.46 -20.22
C GLU A 666 -15.77 6.46 -20.47
N ARG A 667 -16.39 7.01 -19.42
CA ARG A 667 -17.49 7.97 -19.55
C ARG A 667 -17.05 9.36 -19.14
N TRP A 668 -17.33 10.33 -19.98
CA TRP A 668 -17.24 11.74 -19.62
C TRP A 668 -18.47 12.11 -18.81
N ARG A 669 -18.27 12.82 -17.70
CA ARG A 669 -19.36 13.47 -16.97
C ARG A 669 -19.07 14.95 -16.86
N GLN A 670 -20.11 15.75 -17.08
CA GLN A 670 -20.06 17.18 -16.86
C GLN A 670 -20.65 17.52 -15.49
N TRP A 671 -19.85 18.21 -14.68
CA TRP A 671 -20.22 18.65 -13.34
C TRP A 671 -20.39 20.15 -13.33
N TRP A 672 -21.30 20.63 -12.49
CA TRP A 672 -21.54 22.05 -12.29
C TRP A 672 -21.45 22.41 -10.82
N VAL A 673 -20.65 23.43 -10.49
CA VAL A 673 -20.53 23.95 -9.13
C VAL A 673 -21.22 25.29 -9.06
N ALA A 674 -22.14 25.46 -8.11
CA ALA A 674 -22.74 26.74 -7.82
C ALA A 674 -21.86 27.51 -6.84
N ILE A 675 -21.41 28.69 -7.27
CA ILE A 675 -20.39 29.48 -6.60
C ILE A 675 -20.91 30.88 -6.33
N GLU A 676 -20.83 31.33 -5.08
CA GLU A 676 -20.94 32.74 -4.73
C GLU A 676 -19.59 33.41 -4.97
N VAL A 677 -19.51 34.32 -5.93
CA VAL A 677 -18.28 35.08 -6.21
C VAL A 677 -18.22 36.29 -5.30
N VAL A 678 -17.17 36.38 -4.49
CA VAL A 678 -17.01 37.43 -3.47
C VAL A 678 -15.82 38.35 -3.69
N GLY A 679 -15.03 38.09 -4.73
CA GLY A 679 -13.91 38.94 -5.10
C GLY A 679 -13.12 38.42 -6.29
N GLU A 680 -12.03 39.09 -6.57
CA GLU A 680 -11.06 38.72 -7.59
C GLU A 680 -9.64 38.82 -7.03
N ARG A 681 -8.76 37.93 -7.46
CA ARG A 681 -7.35 37.94 -7.10
C ARG A 681 -6.46 37.56 -8.28
N LYS A 682 -5.22 38.02 -8.24
CA LYS A 682 -4.17 37.58 -9.17
C LYS A 682 -3.51 36.31 -8.63
N MET A 683 -3.41 35.31 -9.49
CA MET A 683 -2.72 34.05 -9.20
C MET A 683 -1.20 34.23 -9.38
N GLY A 684 -0.41 33.30 -8.82
CA GLY A 684 1.06 33.35 -8.92
C GLY A 684 1.60 33.32 -10.35
N ASN A 685 0.82 32.82 -11.31
CA ASN A 685 1.12 32.82 -12.74
C ASN A 685 0.69 34.13 -13.48
N GLY A 686 0.14 35.11 -12.76
CA GLY A 686 -0.33 36.40 -13.31
C GLY A 686 -1.76 36.39 -13.88
N GLU A 687 -2.39 35.23 -13.99
CA GLU A 687 -3.80 35.13 -14.41
C GLU A 687 -4.74 35.70 -13.34
N SER A 688 -5.89 36.23 -13.76
CA SER A 688 -6.95 36.62 -12.83
C SER A 688 -7.80 35.40 -12.48
N ALA A 689 -8.20 35.29 -11.21
CA ALA A 689 -9.12 34.29 -10.72
C ALA A 689 -10.18 34.92 -9.81
N HIS A 690 -11.40 34.40 -9.85
CA HIS A 690 -12.45 34.81 -8.92
C HIS A 690 -12.28 34.10 -7.59
N GLU A 691 -12.49 34.82 -6.49
CA GLU A 691 -12.63 34.22 -5.17
C GLU A 691 -14.08 33.75 -5.00
N GLY A 692 -14.24 32.43 -4.85
CA GLY A 692 -15.55 31.78 -4.83
C GLY A 692 -15.78 30.97 -3.57
N LEU A 693 -17.05 30.86 -3.16
CA LEU A 693 -17.51 29.91 -2.14
C LEU A 693 -18.33 28.82 -2.83
N LYS A 694 -17.95 27.55 -2.63
CA LYS A 694 -18.76 26.40 -3.08
C LYS A 694 -20.00 26.29 -2.18
N TRP A 695 -21.17 26.29 -2.80
CA TRP A 695 -22.43 26.11 -2.08
C TRP A 695 -23.19 24.85 -2.48
N ALA A 696 -23.17 24.50 -3.76
CA ALA A 696 -23.77 23.26 -4.24
C ALA A 696 -23.00 22.65 -5.40
N VAL A 697 -23.16 21.34 -5.56
CA VAL A 697 -22.75 20.60 -6.75
C VAL A 697 -24.01 20.09 -7.44
N LEU A 698 -24.07 20.28 -8.74
CA LEU A 698 -25.21 20.04 -9.61
C LEU A 698 -24.78 19.07 -10.72
N LEU A 699 -25.61 18.06 -10.98
CA LEU A 699 -25.43 17.11 -12.07
C LEU A 699 -26.44 17.40 -13.18
N MET A 700 -25.97 17.77 -14.37
CA MET A 700 -26.81 18.13 -15.51
C MET A 700 -27.01 16.92 -16.42
N HIS A 701 -28.22 16.78 -16.99
CA HIS A 701 -28.53 15.75 -17.98
C HIS A 701 -27.81 16.04 -19.30
N GLU A 702 -27.36 15.00 -20.01
CA GLU A 702 -26.60 15.11 -21.28
C GLU A 702 -27.39 15.91 -22.35
N GLU A 703 -28.69 15.68 -22.47
CA GLU A 703 -29.56 16.45 -23.38
C GLU A 703 -29.66 17.95 -23.03
N GLU A 704 -29.64 18.29 -21.74
CA GLU A 704 -29.67 19.68 -21.28
C GLU A 704 -28.33 20.38 -21.52
N GLU A 705 -27.23 19.64 -21.40
CA GLU A 705 -25.90 20.10 -21.79
C GLU A 705 -25.87 20.48 -23.28
N GLU A 706 -26.36 19.61 -24.18
CA GLU A 706 -26.44 19.94 -25.60
C GLU A 706 -27.26 21.21 -25.84
N ARG A 707 -28.32 21.43 -25.04
CA ARG A 707 -29.11 22.65 -25.11
C ARG A 707 -28.28 23.86 -24.70
N VAL A 708 -27.51 23.77 -23.61
CA VAL A 708 -26.60 24.84 -23.16
C VAL A 708 -25.53 25.14 -24.22
N LEU A 709 -24.95 24.10 -24.84
CA LEU A 709 -24.04 24.22 -25.98
C LEU A 709 -24.66 25.03 -27.13
N ARG A 710 -25.92 24.74 -27.49
CA ARG A 710 -26.66 25.41 -28.57
C ARG A 710 -27.09 26.84 -28.22
N MET A 711 -27.15 27.22 -26.95
CA MET A 711 -27.60 28.54 -26.52
C MET A 711 -26.57 29.67 -26.77
N HIS A 712 -25.37 29.38 -27.28
CA HIS A 712 -24.30 30.36 -27.56
C HIS A 712 -24.00 31.28 -26.36
N ILE A 713 -24.18 30.76 -25.15
CA ILE A 713 -23.83 31.43 -23.90
C ILE A 713 -22.30 31.59 -23.90
N GLY A 714 -21.81 32.79 -23.55
CA GLY A 714 -20.39 33.12 -23.67
C GLY A 714 -19.55 32.18 -22.81
N ARG A 715 -18.95 31.16 -23.44
CA ARG A 715 -18.05 30.21 -22.76
C ARG A 715 -16.74 30.91 -22.48
N GLN A 716 -16.64 31.50 -21.31
CA GLN A 716 -15.38 32.01 -20.81
C GLN A 716 -14.77 30.95 -19.90
N ASN A 717 -13.55 30.52 -20.24
CA ASN A 717 -12.74 29.76 -19.31
C ASN A 717 -12.43 30.67 -18.12
N THR A 718 -12.86 30.24 -16.95
CA THR A 718 -12.80 31.03 -15.73
C THR A 718 -12.02 30.25 -14.69
N ASN A 719 -11.06 30.93 -14.06
CA ASN A 719 -10.35 30.40 -12.90
C ASN A 719 -11.11 30.81 -11.64
N VAL A 720 -11.33 29.85 -10.75
CA VAL A 720 -11.86 30.09 -9.42
C VAL A 720 -10.85 29.61 -8.39
N VAL A 721 -10.66 30.42 -7.36
CA VAL A 721 -10.04 29.97 -6.11
C VAL A 721 -11.11 29.92 -5.04
N TYR A 722 -11.24 28.75 -4.43
CA TYR A 722 -12.16 28.52 -3.33
C TYR A 722 -11.59 29.09 -2.03
N ILE A 723 -12.34 29.98 -1.39
CA ILE A 723 -12.02 30.47 -0.04
C ILE A 723 -12.83 29.72 1.01
N THR A 724 -12.26 29.49 2.19
CA THR A 724 -12.86 28.67 3.26
C THR A 724 -12.75 29.34 4.64
N GLY A 725 -13.44 28.75 5.62
CA GLY A 725 -13.35 29.12 7.04
C GLY A 725 -13.73 30.57 7.33
N GLN A 726 -13.00 31.23 8.23
CA GLN A 726 -13.34 32.58 8.69
C GLN A 726 -13.29 33.62 7.57
N ARG A 727 -12.41 33.45 6.58
CA ARG A 727 -12.31 34.35 5.43
C ARG A 727 -13.55 34.27 4.54
N ALA A 728 -14.08 33.07 4.34
CA ALA A 728 -15.33 32.86 3.61
C ALA A 728 -16.51 33.44 4.38
N LYS A 729 -16.58 33.22 5.70
CA LYS A 729 -17.62 33.77 6.58
C LYS A 729 -17.73 35.28 6.50
N THR A 730 -16.60 35.99 6.49
CA THR A 730 -16.59 37.46 6.46
C THR A 730 -16.89 38.05 5.08
N ARG A 731 -16.72 37.27 4.00
CA ARG A 731 -16.91 37.74 2.62
C ARG A 731 -18.26 37.36 2.02
N SER A 732 -18.88 36.28 2.47
CA SER A 732 -20.22 35.91 2.02
C SER A 732 -21.24 36.96 2.45
N ARG A 733 -22.14 37.33 1.54
CA ARG A 733 -23.21 38.29 1.82
C ARG A 733 -24.41 37.67 2.52
N CYS A 734 -24.48 36.33 2.54
CA CYS A 734 -25.61 35.56 3.04
C CYS A 734 -25.17 34.49 4.05
N SER A 735 -24.13 34.80 4.84
CA SER A 735 -23.48 33.82 5.73
C SER A 735 -24.42 33.22 6.78
N GLU A 736 -25.36 34.01 7.30
CA GLU A 736 -26.38 33.55 8.25
C GLU A 736 -27.42 32.67 7.57
N GLU A 737 -27.93 33.05 6.38
CA GLU A 737 -28.90 32.24 5.64
C GLU A 737 -28.33 30.88 5.23
N TYR A 738 -27.05 30.82 4.92
CA TYR A 738 -26.38 29.55 4.64
C TYR A 738 -26.16 28.70 5.90
N LEU A 739 -25.91 29.32 7.05
CA LEU A 739 -25.77 28.62 8.32
C LEU A 739 -27.11 27.95 8.68
N ASP A 740 -28.20 28.71 8.67
CA ASP A 740 -29.55 28.22 8.98
C ASP A 740 -29.95 27.05 8.06
N ALA A 741 -29.66 27.19 6.77
CA ALA A 741 -29.99 26.16 5.79
C ALA A 741 -29.12 24.89 5.95
N LEU A 742 -27.84 25.03 6.29
CA LEU A 742 -26.96 23.89 6.56
C LEU A 742 -27.40 23.15 7.84
N GLU A 743 -27.71 23.88 8.91
CA GLU A 743 -28.21 23.29 10.16
C GLU A 743 -29.52 22.53 9.94
N THR A 744 -30.44 23.12 9.19
CA THR A 744 -31.70 22.46 8.80
C THR A 744 -31.45 21.17 8.01
N GLN A 745 -30.52 21.21 7.05
CA GLN A 745 -30.16 20.03 6.27
C GLN A 745 -29.53 18.93 7.14
N LEU A 746 -28.61 19.28 8.04
CA LEU A 746 -27.98 18.32 8.94
C LEU A 746 -28.99 17.68 9.91
N LEU A 747 -29.95 18.45 10.42
CA LEU A 747 -31.04 17.93 11.25
C LEU A 747 -31.91 16.93 10.48
N GLN A 748 -32.31 17.27 9.25
CA GLN A 748 -33.09 16.35 8.39
C GLN A 748 -32.31 15.07 8.07
N ASP A 749 -31.02 15.18 7.78
CA ASP A 749 -30.17 14.02 7.51
C ASP A 749 -30.02 13.13 8.76
N HIS A 750 -29.99 13.72 9.96
CA HIS A 750 -29.99 12.97 11.22
C HIS A 750 -31.32 12.24 11.47
N GLU A 751 -32.45 12.91 11.26
CA GLU A 751 -33.78 12.30 11.42
C GLU A 751 -34.04 11.18 10.42
N ASN A 752 -33.54 11.30 9.18
CA ASN A 752 -33.70 10.25 8.16
C ASN A 752 -32.82 9.01 8.41
N LYS A 753 -31.77 9.12 9.24
CA LYS A 753 -30.84 8.03 9.57
C LYS A 753 -31.17 7.34 10.91
N ALA A 754 -31.92 7.99 11.80
CA ALA A 754 -32.42 7.43 13.05
C ALA A 754 -33.67 6.58 12.81
#